data_AF-A0A967BG93-F1
#
_entry.id   AF-A0A967BG93-F1
#
_cell.length_a   1.000
_cell.length_b   1.000
_cell.length_c   1.000
_cell.angle_alpha   90.00
_cell.angle_beta   90.00
_cell.angle_gamma   90.00
#
_symmetry.space_group_name_H-M   'P 1'
#
loop_
_entity.id
_entity.type
_entity.pdbx_description
1 polymer ?
#
loop_
_entity_poly.entity_id
_entity_poly.type
_entity_poly.pdbx_seq_one_letter_code
_entity_poly.pdbx_strand_id
1 'polypeptide(L)'
;MHLSYTDRDCIFRPRTDVRLTRLLASFLALAALLLAADPARAACTDVAFTDGFESGDTSRWANSPVAAPASGSWLFSLDFTGSARKFAVELVERPGGQLVGYLLGGTRYRTLVSGLASGSSVSFQLELTHSTATRTISFNGSLAGNTISGTASGDITNQAVTLERTFCELYEQQFAAAQDTGGPEPEHVTYLSVVLDEENALVAGGFVGEDDCGLWACDGGVTSFSESGDTLIFGLETDGGCSAGSGFTADWDPGGLYIGTFGFTDCSGTNSGDLLAAFGMGTSSRAAREALNGRTEIAEALEGGIPLTEPLAGLSPIFLNFGKIEPALRAELNAEMSLYNGIEVDLRRARELRTSSHPRTFADLLQPFGMTIDEIRSGIPMSGGPTPVRYRDTVSRPIIDDFALLGQEAGVWRIVGNQTPALDLPFAYTIPSGGSRLEAPTAGGSPNYISLGPYGAHFPPLSGDPSGEAKANFVGFLAEDDSDMEELVGNGNGIREPGETWGYPTGGDLSGDRVRLRRPAYIAPLDGTVRWVIYTLDPTGVYFDNEPHWNVGIGFVGGLRLAFGHLGRIAPDLRDLVLAETGIDADTFAGPPGTDLLDGHDPIPVAAGTELALPQIMADPVPGFPGYYVGGGSFLEYPWAQIEFQAPFSLGEGSDLSADFCVYRFLDGSRRGELQTVMDADMLDLDSLRYRDRHFTERWQWSAQGSLCQAESLLPRDFSDLYTNLGGWFERPESGTTADELFSFVPIDKAAAAYDSTQYDSTAVSHLVIRNVWPGPYSWMMPDGTTAMVFLAVGEVLERTADEMLIKWRDFNATNPTVYQRAAYRLDNDGLTIKWGNFAASSGATVPPVLLITDPCDDTSVLCYDHSLGAWPPL
;
A
#
# COMPACT_ATOMS: atom_id res chain seq x y z
N MET A 1 -39.97 20.15 -25.05
CA MET A 1 -40.86 19.47 -24.07
C MET A 1 -42.07 20.38 -23.84
N HIS A 2 -43.26 19.95 -24.28
CA HIS A 2 -44.53 20.66 -24.13
C HIS A 2 -45.14 20.32 -22.76
N LEU A 3 -45.53 21.30 -21.96
CA LEU A 3 -46.47 21.10 -20.86
C LEU A 3 -47.41 22.31 -20.75
N SER A 4 -48.70 22.02 -20.88
CA SER A 4 -49.83 22.95 -20.87
C SER A 4 -50.28 23.28 -19.45
N TYR A 5 -50.67 24.53 -19.22
CA TYR A 5 -51.42 24.97 -18.05
C TYR A 5 -52.92 24.95 -18.34
N THR A 6 -53.73 24.38 -17.44
CA THR A 6 -55.19 24.59 -17.38
C THR A 6 -55.60 25.03 -15.98
N ASP A 7 -56.31 26.15 -15.92
CA ASP A 7 -56.95 26.75 -14.75
C ASP A 7 -58.05 25.86 -14.13
N ARG A 8 -58.24 26.01 -12.80
CA ARG A 8 -59.56 26.27 -12.18
C ARG A 8 -59.47 26.66 -10.69
N ASP A 9 -59.94 27.88 -10.43
CA ASP A 9 -60.76 28.37 -9.31
C ASP A 9 -60.59 27.82 -7.89
N CYS A 10 -60.08 28.67 -6.99
CA CYS A 10 -60.49 28.70 -5.59
C CYS A 10 -60.59 30.16 -5.10
N ILE A 11 -61.82 30.58 -4.80
CA ILE A 11 -62.19 31.87 -4.22
C ILE A 11 -61.65 31.97 -2.78
N PHE A 12 -60.80 32.96 -2.50
CA PHE A 12 -60.51 33.39 -1.12
C PHE A 12 -60.70 34.90 -0.95
N ARG A 13 -61.55 35.27 0.02
CA ARG A 13 -61.74 36.64 0.50
C ARG A 13 -60.48 37.11 1.25
N PRO A 14 -60.09 38.40 1.15
CA PRO A 14 -58.85 38.86 1.77
C PRO A 14 -59.06 39.09 3.27
N ARG A 15 -58.33 38.34 4.10
CA ARG A 15 -57.84 38.85 5.38
C ARG A 15 -56.47 39.47 5.09
N THR A 16 -56.30 40.74 5.41
CA THR A 16 -55.03 41.46 5.38
C THR A 16 -54.06 40.78 6.34
N ASP A 17 -53.26 39.86 5.81
CA ASP A 17 -52.24 39.15 6.57
C ASP A 17 -50.91 39.90 6.43
N VAL A 18 -50.45 40.50 7.54
CA VAL A 18 -49.19 41.26 7.65
C VAL A 18 -47.98 40.41 7.24
N ARG A 19 -48.14 39.08 7.20
CA ARG A 19 -47.13 38.11 6.72
C ARG A 19 -46.85 38.24 5.22
N LEU A 20 -47.87 38.48 4.39
CA LEU A 20 -47.68 38.59 2.93
C LEU A 20 -46.90 39.86 2.57
N THR A 21 -47.15 40.96 3.29
CA THR A 21 -46.44 42.23 3.08
C THR A 21 -44.97 42.15 3.48
N ARG A 22 -44.63 41.36 4.53
CA ARG A 22 -43.23 41.12 4.90
C ARG A 22 -42.52 40.22 3.90
N LEU A 23 -43.18 39.17 3.41
CA LEU A 23 -42.61 38.29 2.39
C LEU A 23 -42.37 39.06 1.08
N LEU A 24 -43.32 39.91 0.67
CA LEU A 24 -43.17 40.77 -0.51
C LEU A 24 -42.07 41.83 -0.31
N ALA A 25 -41.93 42.39 0.89
CA ALA A 25 -40.88 43.36 1.19
C ALA A 25 -39.48 42.72 1.18
N SER A 26 -39.33 41.49 1.70
CA SER A 26 -38.08 40.73 1.60
C SER A 26 -37.76 40.35 0.15
N PHE A 27 -38.75 39.96 -0.64
CA PHE A 27 -38.57 39.68 -2.07
C PHE A 27 -38.19 40.93 -2.87
N LEU A 28 -38.82 42.08 -2.58
CA LEU A 28 -38.51 43.36 -3.23
C LEU A 28 -37.15 43.91 -2.79
N ALA A 29 -36.74 43.70 -1.54
CA ALA A 29 -35.41 44.06 -1.06
C ALA A 29 -34.32 43.17 -1.70
N LEU A 30 -34.58 41.87 -1.85
CA LEU A 30 -33.69 40.93 -2.55
C LEU A 30 -33.57 41.28 -4.04
N ALA A 31 -34.69 41.57 -4.71
CA ALA A 31 -34.69 42.01 -6.10
C ALA A 31 -33.98 43.36 -6.29
N ALA A 32 -34.11 44.29 -5.33
CA ALA A 32 -33.39 45.56 -5.35
C ALA A 32 -31.88 45.41 -5.09
N LEU A 33 -31.45 44.47 -4.25
CA LEU A 33 -30.03 44.13 -4.06
C LEU A 33 -29.44 43.50 -5.33
N LEU A 34 -30.17 42.58 -5.97
CA LEU A 34 -29.76 41.93 -7.22
C LEU A 34 -29.70 42.91 -8.41
N LEU A 35 -30.51 43.97 -8.41
CA LEU A 35 -30.51 45.01 -9.46
C LEU A 35 -29.47 46.12 -9.22
N ALA A 36 -28.91 46.24 -8.03
CA ALA A 36 -27.92 47.25 -7.66
C ALA A 36 -26.47 46.72 -7.64
N ALA A 37 -26.28 45.41 -7.70
CA ALA A 37 -24.97 44.78 -7.82
C ALA A 37 -24.47 44.90 -9.26
N ASP A 38 -23.20 45.30 -9.41
CA ASP A 38 -22.46 45.15 -10.66
C ASP A 38 -22.54 43.66 -11.09
N PRO A 39 -22.98 43.31 -12.31
CA PRO A 39 -23.07 41.92 -12.73
C PRO A 39 -21.72 41.18 -12.63
N ALA A 40 -20.58 41.90 -12.64
CA ALA A 40 -19.24 41.32 -12.39
C ALA A 40 -18.93 40.99 -10.92
N ARG A 41 -19.77 41.39 -9.96
CA ARG A 41 -19.65 41.03 -8.53
C ARG A 41 -20.79 40.14 -8.02
N ALA A 42 -21.84 39.96 -8.81
CA ALA A 42 -23.03 39.21 -8.43
C ALA A 42 -22.85 37.68 -8.48
N ALA A 43 -21.86 37.16 -9.22
CA ALA A 43 -21.66 35.72 -9.39
C ALA A 43 -21.15 35.02 -8.11
N CYS A 44 -20.40 35.72 -7.25
CA CYS A 44 -19.87 35.15 -6.00
C CYS A 44 -20.45 35.77 -4.71
N THR A 45 -21.61 36.44 -4.77
CA THR A 45 -22.24 36.99 -3.56
C THR A 45 -23.11 35.94 -2.90
N ASP A 46 -22.62 35.33 -1.82
CA ASP A 46 -23.39 34.39 -1.05
C ASP A 46 -24.52 35.13 -0.29
N VAL A 47 -25.78 34.74 -0.57
CA VAL A 47 -26.92 35.14 0.24
C VAL A 47 -26.94 34.17 1.43
N ALA A 48 -26.23 34.52 2.50
CA ALA A 48 -26.21 33.74 3.72
C ALA A 48 -27.62 33.64 4.33
N PHE A 49 -28.31 32.52 4.09
CA PHE A 49 -29.49 32.16 4.87
C PHE A 49 -29.00 31.60 6.20
N THR A 50 -29.18 32.37 7.26
CA THR A 50 -29.04 31.88 8.64
C THR A 50 -30.16 30.88 8.86
N ASP A 51 -29.83 29.59 8.87
CA ASP A 51 -30.80 28.51 8.94
C ASP A 51 -31.48 28.40 10.32
N GLY A 52 -32.75 28.00 10.35
CA GLY A 52 -33.46 27.53 11.57
C GLY A 52 -34.39 28.50 12.30
N PHE A 53 -35.56 28.83 11.71
CA PHE A 53 -36.67 29.50 12.42
C PHE A 53 -37.65 28.47 13.02
N GLU A 54 -37.39 27.98 14.23
CA GLU A 54 -38.46 27.53 15.12
C GLU A 54 -38.88 28.70 16.03
N SER A 55 -40.13 29.14 15.89
CA SER A 55 -40.65 30.32 16.59
C SER A 55 -40.92 30.02 18.07
N GLY A 56 -39.99 30.39 18.94
CA GLY A 56 -40.22 30.43 20.38
C GLY A 56 -39.06 31.06 21.14
N ASP A 57 -39.26 32.30 21.60
CA ASP A 57 -38.40 33.03 22.56
C ASP A 57 -37.30 33.94 21.97
N THR A 58 -37.68 35.18 21.64
CA THR A 58 -36.78 36.25 21.18
C THR A 58 -36.05 36.98 22.30
N SER A 59 -36.06 36.48 23.55
CA SER A 59 -35.47 37.20 24.71
C SER A 59 -34.03 36.81 25.09
N ARG A 60 -33.38 35.90 24.33
CA ARG A 60 -31.98 35.46 24.57
C ARG A 60 -30.94 35.86 23.50
N TRP A 61 -31.22 36.82 22.63
CA TRP A 61 -30.35 37.21 21.50
C TRP A 61 -29.17 38.14 21.89
N ALA A 62 -28.50 37.83 22.99
CA ALA A 62 -27.19 38.39 23.33
C ALA A 62 -26.13 37.28 23.35
N ASN A 63 -26.29 36.24 22.54
CA ASN A 63 -25.21 35.30 22.28
C ASN A 63 -24.18 36.02 21.40
N SER A 64 -22.97 36.15 21.92
CA SER A 64 -21.79 36.59 21.17
C SER A 64 -21.78 35.89 19.80
N PRO A 65 -21.48 36.61 18.71
CA PRO A 65 -21.35 35.99 17.39
C PRO A 65 -20.38 34.81 17.52
N VAL A 66 -20.86 33.61 17.18
CA VAL A 66 -19.99 32.44 17.03
C VAL A 66 -18.93 32.85 16.02
N ALA A 67 -17.66 32.80 16.42
CA ALA A 67 -16.57 33.11 15.50
C ALA A 67 -16.72 32.22 14.27
N ALA A 68 -16.58 32.80 13.07
CA ALA A 68 -16.56 32.00 11.86
C ALA A 68 -15.44 30.95 11.98
N PRO A 69 -15.65 29.70 11.56
CA PRO A 69 -14.60 28.68 11.60
C PRO A 69 -13.47 29.05 10.63
N ALA A 70 -12.26 28.55 10.88
CA ALA A 70 -11.12 28.74 9.99
C ALA A 70 -11.27 27.97 8.66
N SER A 71 -12.18 26.97 8.60
CA SER A 71 -12.46 26.18 7.40
C SER A 71 -12.88 27.05 6.22
N GLY A 72 -12.32 26.82 5.02
CA GLY A 72 -12.71 27.44 3.75
C GLY A 72 -11.53 27.66 2.79
N SER A 73 -11.82 28.28 1.64
CA SER A 73 -10.81 28.65 0.64
C SER A 73 -10.22 30.02 0.95
N TRP A 74 -8.89 30.10 1.01
CA TRP A 74 -8.16 31.31 1.37
C TRP A 74 -7.11 31.67 0.33
N LEU A 75 -7.04 32.96 0.00
CA LEU A 75 -6.06 33.54 -0.91
C LEU A 75 -5.11 34.44 -0.15
N PHE A 76 -3.80 34.34 -0.41
CA PHE A 76 -2.81 35.23 0.17
C PHE A 76 -1.61 35.39 -0.73
N SER A 77 -0.68 36.27 -0.35
CA SER A 77 0.59 36.43 -1.04
C SER A 77 1.75 36.40 -0.07
N LEU A 78 2.84 35.77 -0.50
CA LEU A 78 4.13 35.78 0.18
C LEU A 78 5.18 36.37 -0.75
N ASP A 79 5.96 37.31 -0.26
CA ASP A 79 7.14 37.82 -0.96
C ASP A 79 8.31 36.84 -0.82
N PHE A 80 8.79 36.34 -1.97
CA PHE A 80 10.05 35.60 -2.10
C PHE A 80 11.05 36.47 -2.84
N THR A 81 12.11 36.90 -2.15
CA THR A 81 13.23 37.65 -2.75
C THR A 81 12.84 38.93 -3.52
N GLY A 82 11.73 39.57 -3.14
CA GLY A 82 11.25 40.82 -3.74
C GLY A 82 10.09 40.65 -4.72
N SER A 83 9.52 39.44 -4.85
CA SER A 83 8.37 39.16 -5.69
C SER A 83 7.26 38.44 -4.93
N ALA A 84 6.05 39.00 -5.01
CA ALA A 84 4.88 38.47 -4.35
C ALA A 84 4.31 37.27 -5.15
N ARG A 85 4.31 36.10 -4.50
CA ARG A 85 3.70 34.86 -4.99
C ARG A 85 2.32 34.71 -4.40
N LYS A 86 1.31 34.45 -5.23
CA LYS A 86 -0.05 34.17 -4.76
C LYS A 86 -0.21 32.69 -4.42
N PHE A 87 -0.89 32.43 -3.32
CA PHE A 87 -1.22 31.09 -2.85
C PHE A 87 -2.72 30.97 -2.64
N ALA A 88 -3.25 29.78 -2.91
CA ALA A 88 -4.61 29.38 -2.61
C ALA A 88 -4.58 28.14 -1.72
N VAL A 89 -5.26 28.17 -0.58
CA VAL A 89 -5.31 27.04 0.35
C VAL A 89 -6.75 26.73 0.72
N GLU A 90 -7.12 25.46 0.69
CA GLU A 90 -8.37 24.96 1.29
C GLU A 90 -8.05 24.46 2.70
N LEU A 91 -8.75 24.99 3.70
CA LEU A 91 -8.61 24.59 5.10
C LEU A 91 -9.88 23.89 5.59
N VAL A 92 -9.72 22.85 6.41
CA VAL A 92 -10.77 22.19 7.16
C VAL A 92 -10.35 22.14 8.64
N GLU A 93 -11.16 22.77 9.49
CA GLU A 93 -11.01 22.76 10.95
C GLU A 93 -11.71 21.55 11.56
N ARG A 94 -10.93 20.77 12.31
CA ARG A 94 -11.37 19.63 13.12
C ARG A 94 -11.81 20.07 14.51
N PRO A 95 -12.61 19.28 15.24
CA PRO A 95 -12.79 19.40 16.69
C PRO A 95 -11.44 19.50 17.41
N GLY A 96 -11.36 20.37 18.42
CA GLY A 96 -10.09 20.67 19.09
C GLY A 96 -9.22 21.70 18.35
N GLY A 97 -9.64 22.13 17.16
CA GLY A 97 -9.04 23.24 16.42
C GLY A 97 -7.94 22.85 15.46
N GLN A 98 -7.58 21.58 15.30
CA GLN A 98 -6.57 21.20 14.31
C GLN A 98 -7.04 21.57 12.89
N LEU A 99 -6.12 22.08 12.07
CA LEU A 99 -6.40 22.41 10.67
C LEU A 99 -5.71 21.41 9.76
N VAL A 100 -6.49 20.78 8.90
CA VAL A 100 -6.01 20.01 7.76
C VAL A 100 -6.20 20.87 6.52
N GLY A 101 -5.24 20.88 5.60
CA GLY A 101 -5.35 21.72 4.43
C GLY A 101 -4.67 21.16 3.20
N TYR A 102 -5.15 21.63 2.05
CA TYR A 102 -4.63 21.33 0.73
C TYR A 102 -4.23 22.65 0.05
N LEU A 103 -3.00 22.72 -0.46
CA LEU A 103 -2.52 23.88 -1.18
C LEU A 103 -2.89 23.73 -2.66
N LEU A 104 -3.90 24.48 -3.12
CA LEU A 104 -4.25 24.49 -4.55
C LEU A 104 -3.11 25.13 -5.35
N GLY A 105 -2.75 24.52 -6.47
CA GLY A 105 -1.58 24.95 -7.23
C GLY A 105 -0.27 24.49 -6.59
N GLY A 106 -0.34 23.81 -5.44
CA GLY A 106 0.77 23.10 -4.85
C GLY A 106 1.01 21.83 -5.64
N THR A 107 2.15 21.76 -6.33
CA THR A 107 2.70 20.48 -6.81
C THR A 107 2.85 19.51 -5.64
N ARG A 108 3.09 18.22 -5.89
CA ARG A 108 3.25 17.19 -4.84
C ARG A 108 4.22 17.53 -3.69
N TYR A 109 5.13 18.47 -3.91
CA TYR A 109 6.13 18.94 -2.95
C TYR A 109 5.81 20.21 -2.17
N ARG A 110 4.67 20.87 -2.44
CA ARG A 110 4.24 22.08 -1.73
C ARG A 110 3.00 21.77 -0.93
N THR A 111 3.15 21.63 0.38
CA THR A 111 2.08 21.06 1.23
C THR A 111 1.89 21.87 2.52
N LEU A 112 0.73 21.67 3.18
CA LEU A 112 0.48 22.14 4.53
C LEU A 112 0.79 20.99 5.50
N VAL A 113 1.78 21.19 6.38
CA VAL A 113 2.29 20.12 7.28
C VAL A 113 1.68 20.14 8.67
N SER A 114 1.13 21.26 9.11
CA SER A 114 0.42 21.38 10.38
C SER A 114 -0.46 22.62 10.40
N GLY A 115 -1.48 22.61 11.23
CA GLY A 115 -2.24 23.81 11.54
C GLY A 115 -3.14 23.68 12.75
N LEU A 116 -3.47 24.83 13.34
CA LEU A 116 -4.25 24.97 14.56
C LEU A 116 -5.05 26.28 14.53
N ALA A 117 -6.31 26.20 14.90
CA ALA A 117 -7.21 27.28 15.20
C ALA A 117 -7.59 27.22 16.69
N SER A 118 -7.47 28.33 17.41
CA SER A 118 -7.86 28.42 18.81
C SER A 118 -8.50 29.77 19.07
N GLY A 119 -9.82 29.79 19.21
CA GLY A 119 -10.59 31.03 19.27
C GLY A 119 -10.44 31.80 17.96
N SER A 120 -9.88 33.02 18.02
CA SER A 120 -9.56 33.80 16.82
C SER A 120 -8.13 33.62 16.35
N SER A 121 -7.29 32.82 17.02
CA SER A 121 -5.90 32.57 16.59
C SER A 121 -5.88 31.47 15.54
N VAL A 122 -5.15 31.68 14.45
CA VAL A 122 -4.92 30.68 13.40
C VAL A 122 -3.44 30.60 13.12
N SER A 123 -2.89 29.39 13.14
CA SER A 123 -1.51 29.11 12.77
C SER A 123 -1.44 27.89 11.86
N PHE A 124 -0.57 27.91 10.87
CA PHE A 124 -0.27 26.74 10.04
C PHE A 124 1.14 26.84 9.48
N GLN A 125 1.66 25.72 9.00
CA GLN A 125 2.98 25.63 8.43
C GLN A 125 2.91 25.05 7.02
N LEU A 126 3.57 25.73 6.08
CA LEU A 126 3.78 25.28 4.72
C LEU A 126 5.18 24.67 4.62
N GLU A 127 5.28 23.58 3.87
CA GLU A 127 6.53 22.95 3.48
C GLU A 127 6.64 23.02 1.96
N LEU A 128 7.76 23.57 1.48
CA LEU A 128 8.08 23.73 0.07
C LEU A 128 9.35 22.92 -0.17
N THR A 129 9.19 21.70 -0.67
CA THR A 129 10.29 20.79 -0.97
C THR A 129 10.62 20.83 -2.46
N HIS A 130 11.90 20.66 -2.78
CA HIS A 130 12.40 20.39 -4.13
C HIS A 130 13.62 19.47 -4.01
N SER A 131 14.16 18.98 -5.14
CA SER A 131 15.20 17.95 -5.20
C SER A 131 16.48 18.20 -4.38
N THR A 132 16.73 19.44 -3.95
CA THR A 132 17.94 19.80 -3.20
C THR A 132 17.70 20.47 -1.84
N ALA A 133 16.45 20.81 -1.50
CA ALA A 133 16.14 21.46 -0.22
C ALA A 133 14.66 21.37 0.16
N THR A 134 14.41 21.45 1.46
CA THR A 134 13.08 21.68 2.04
C THR A 134 13.08 23.03 2.74
N ARG A 135 12.11 23.88 2.41
CA ARG A 135 11.86 25.15 3.09
C ARG A 135 10.56 25.08 3.87
N THR A 136 10.55 25.74 5.01
CA THR A 136 9.40 25.75 5.91
C THR A 136 8.98 27.17 6.25
N ILE A 137 7.69 27.45 6.05
CA ILE A 137 7.09 28.76 6.29
C ILE A 137 5.96 28.62 7.30
N SER A 138 6.12 29.23 8.46
CA SER A 138 5.11 29.26 9.51
C SER A 138 4.30 30.55 9.44
N PHE A 139 2.98 30.42 9.38
CA PHE A 139 2.02 31.51 9.47
C PHE A 139 1.39 31.54 10.88
N ASN A 140 1.28 32.73 11.47
CA ASN A 140 0.56 32.97 12.73
C ASN A 140 -0.27 34.24 12.59
N GLY A 141 -1.59 34.15 12.73
CA GLY A 141 -2.51 35.26 12.54
C GLY A 141 -3.77 35.18 13.37
N SER A 142 -4.65 36.16 13.16
CA SER A 142 -5.96 36.20 13.79
C SER A 142 -7.09 36.31 12.78
N LEU A 143 -8.07 35.43 12.93
CA LEU A 143 -9.30 35.36 12.17
C LEU A 143 -10.28 36.47 12.61
N ALA A 144 -10.69 37.29 11.65
CA ALA A 144 -11.70 38.32 11.78
C ALA A 144 -12.62 38.29 10.56
N GLY A 145 -13.77 37.59 10.69
CA GLY A 145 -14.73 37.42 9.61
C GLY A 145 -14.13 36.64 8.44
N ASN A 146 -13.98 37.31 7.28
CA ASN A 146 -13.46 36.74 6.05
C ASN A 146 -11.96 36.99 5.84
N THR A 147 -11.24 37.37 6.90
CA THR A 147 -9.81 37.65 6.83
C THR A 147 -9.06 36.96 7.95
N ILE A 148 -7.86 36.45 7.66
CA ILE A 148 -6.88 36.07 8.69
C ILE A 148 -5.66 36.96 8.50
N SER A 149 -5.42 37.86 9.45
CA SER A 149 -4.28 38.77 9.38
C SER A 149 -3.19 38.34 10.35
N GLY A 150 -1.96 38.21 9.88
CA GLY A 150 -0.88 37.60 10.65
C GLY A 150 0.51 37.92 10.12
N THR A 151 1.46 37.11 10.55
CA THR A 151 2.86 37.16 10.11
C THR A 151 3.26 35.80 9.56
N ALA A 152 3.87 35.77 8.38
CA ALA A 152 4.57 34.61 7.85
C ALA A 152 6.06 34.75 8.14
N SER A 153 6.71 33.65 8.54
CA SER A 153 8.09 33.60 9.04
C SER A 153 8.72 32.23 8.72
N GLY A 154 10.04 32.10 8.85
CA GLY A 154 10.77 30.85 8.60
C GLY A 154 11.90 31.08 7.61
N ASP A 155 11.91 30.34 6.52
CA ASP A 155 12.88 30.52 5.41
C ASP A 155 12.59 31.74 4.52
N ILE A 156 11.66 32.60 4.94
CA ILE A 156 11.35 33.88 4.33
C ILE A 156 11.58 35.01 5.33
N THR A 157 11.76 36.23 4.82
CA THR A 157 11.77 37.42 5.70
C THR A 157 10.39 37.55 6.35
N ASN A 158 10.39 37.79 7.67
CA ASN A 158 9.14 38.02 8.41
C ASN A 158 8.32 39.11 7.73
N GLN A 159 7.12 38.75 7.28
CA GLN A 159 6.25 39.65 6.53
C GLN A 159 4.83 39.57 7.07
N ALA A 160 4.15 40.73 7.07
CA ALA A 160 2.74 40.80 7.38
C ALA A 160 1.96 40.21 6.20
N VAL A 161 1.05 39.28 6.50
CA VAL A 161 0.27 38.58 5.49
C VAL A 161 -1.19 38.61 5.90
N THR A 162 -2.06 38.88 4.93
CA THR A 162 -3.51 38.78 5.08
C THR A 162 -4.01 37.70 4.14
N LEU A 163 -4.69 36.70 4.69
CA LEU A 163 -5.47 35.73 3.94
C LEU A 163 -6.88 36.29 3.76
N GLU A 164 -7.34 36.33 2.53
CA GLU A 164 -8.70 36.71 2.17
C GLU A 164 -9.50 35.45 1.82
N ARG A 165 -10.64 35.25 2.48
CA ARG A 165 -11.53 34.15 2.18
C ARG A 165 -12.21 34.40 0.84
N THR A 166 -12.17 33.41 -0.05
CA THR A 166 -12.98 33.39 -1.26
C THR A 166 -14.14 32.41 -1.11
N PHE A 167 -15.26 32.75 -1.75
CA PHE A 167 -16.44 31.89 -1.82
C PHE A 167 -16.67 31.34 -3.23
N CYS A 168 -15.95 31.87 -4.24
CA CYS A 168 -15.96 31.32 -5.57
C CYS A 168 -15.24 29.95 -5.54
N GLU A 169 -15.71 29.02 -6.36
CA GLU A 169 -14.98 27.77 -6.55
C GLU A 169 -13.69 28.06 -7.32
N LEU A 170 -12.58 27.50 -6.85
CA LEU A 170 -11.29 27.61 -7.51
C LEU A 170 -11.01 26.29 -8.22
N TYR A 171 -10.44 26.36 -9.42
CA TYR A 171 -10.15 25.20 -10.25
C TYR A 171 -8.64 25.06 -10.44
N GLU A 172 -8.10 23.93 -10.01
CA GLU A 172 -6.71 23.58 -10.22
C GLU A 172 -6.54 22.80 -11.53
N GLN A 173 -5.60 23.23 -12.37
CA GLN A 173 -5.12 22.48 -13.53
C GLN A 173 -3.64 22.18 -13.37
N GLN A 174 -3.25 20.91 -13.50
CA GLN A 174 -1.87 20.48 -13.41
C GLN A 174 -1.31 20.17 -14.80
N PHE A 175 0.00 20.36 -14.96
CA PHE A 175 0.73 20.04 -16.17
C PHE A 175 2.08 19.41 -15.81
N ALA A 176 2.57 18.57 -16.70
CA ALA A 176 3.97 18.15 -16.71
C ALA A 176 4.65 18.82 -17.91
N ALA A 177 5.84 19.34 -17.72
CA ALA A 177 6.64 19.97 -18.76
C ALA A 177 8.05 19.40 -18.72
N ALA A 178 8.68 19.23 -19.88
CA ALA A 178 10.01 18.66 -20.00
C ALA A 178 10.76 19.25 -21.19
N GLN A 179 12.08 19.15 -21.17
CA GLN A 179 12.93 19.62 -22.24
C GLN A 179 12.90 18.62 -23.40
N ASP A 180 12.61 19.10 -24.60
CA ASP A 180 12.78 18.30 -25.81
C ASP A 180 14.25 18.34 -26.23
N THR A 181 14.95 17.22 -26.08
CA THR A 181 16.34 17.06 -26.52
C THR A 181 16.45 16.38 -27.89
N GLY A 182 15.32 16.04 -28.52
CA GLY A 182 15.26 15.18 -29.70
C GLY A 182 15.64 13.73 -29.43
N GLY A 183 15.81 13.35 -28.15
CA GLY A 183 16.04 11.98 -27.69
C GLY A 183 14.74 11.17 -27.57
N PRO A 184 14.84 9.86 -27.29
CA PRO A 184 13.67 9.00 -27.07
C PRO A 184 12.95 9.30 -25.75
N GLU A 185 13.63 9.93 -24.79
CA GLU A 185 13.07 10.29 -23.49
C GLU A 185 13.23 11.80 -23.24
N PRO A 186 12.19 12.48 -22.72
CA PRO A 186 12.28 13.87 -22.32
C PRO A 186 13.16 14.03 -21.08
N GLU A 187 13.96 15.10 -21.03
CA GLU A 187 14.83 15.40 -19.88
C GLU A 187 14.21 16.49 -18.99
N HIS A 188 14.60 16.53 -17.72
CA HIS A 188 14.26 17.61 -16.77
C HIS A 188 12.75 17.82 -16.55
N VAL A 189 12.02 16.76 -16.21
CA VAL A 189 10.57 16.85 -15.96
C VAL A 189 10.27 17.79 -14.79
N THR A 190 9.35 18.72 -15.03
CA THR A 190 8.89 19.72 -14.07
C THR A 190 7.36 19.70 -14.00
N TYR A 191 6.81 19.52 -12.81
CA TYR A 191 5.38 19.68 -12.59
C TYR A 191 5.06 21.14 -12.30
N LEU A 192 3.96 21.59 -12.88
CA LEU A 192 3.42 22.91 -12.64
C LEU A 192 1.92 22.83 -12.47
N SER A 193 1.36 23.80 -11.76
CA SER A 193 -0.07 23.87 -11.51
C SER A 193 -0.55 25.32 -11.50
N VAL A 194 -1.75 25.54 -12.02
CA VAL A 194 -2.43 26.84 -12.00
C VAL A 194 -3.77 26.69 -11.30
N VAL A 195 -4.14 27.74 -10.58
CA VAL A 195 -5.43 27.87 -9.90
C VAL A 195 -6.18 29.00 -10.56
N LEU A 196 -7.34 28.68 -11.10
CA LEU A 196 -8.22 29.57 -11.82
C LEU A 196 -9.48 29.83 -11.02
N ASP A 197 -10.10 30.99 -11.21
CA ASP A 197 -11.47 31.24 -10.77
C ASP A 197 -12.50 30.80 -11.83
N GLU A 198 -13.77 31.04 -11.56
CA GLU A 198 -14.90 30.73 -12.47
C GLU A 198 -14.85 31.50 -13.80
N GLU A 199 -14.05 32.57 -13.89
CA GLU A 199 -13.82 33.37 -15.10
C GLU A 199 -12.56 32.92 -15.87
N ASN A 200 -11.93 31.81 -15.45
CA ASN A 200 -10.64 31.31 -15.92
C ASN A 200 -9.48 32.30 -15.72
N ALA A 201 -9.59 33.22 -14.76
CA ALA A 201 -8.49 34.13 -14.43
C ALA A 201 -7.52 33.46 -13.45
N LEU A 202 -6.22 33.66 -13.66
CA LEU A 202 -5.18 33.13 -12.78
C LEU A 202 -5.25 33.75 -11.38
N VAL A 203 -5.50 32.92 -10.39
CA VAL A 203 -5.56 33.27 -8.97
C VAL A 203 -4.24 32.94 -8.27
N ALA A 204 -3.70 31.75 -8.50
CA ALA A 204 -2.44 31.27 -7.92
C ALA A 204 -1.81 30.23 -8.85
N GLY A 205 -0.56 29.84 -8.58
CA GLY A 205 0.09 28.77 -9.33
C GLY A 205 1.57 28.67 -9.02
N GLY A 206 2.16 27.51 -9.27
CA GLY A 206 3.57 27.26 -9.01
C GLY A 206 4.09 26.06 -9.77
N PHE A 207 5.40 25.86 -9.70
CA PHE A 207 6.09 24.72 -10.28
C PHE A 207 7.22 24.25 -9.38
N VAL A 208 7.58 22.97 -9.51
CA VAL A 208 8.71 22.33 -8.83
C VAL A 208 9.33 21.30 -9.77
N GLY A 209 10.66 21.33 -9.90
CA GLY A 209 11.42 20.32 -10.63
C GLY A 209 11.47 19.00 -9.84
N GLU A 210 11.21 17.89 -10.52
CA GLU A 210 11.16 16.55 -9.90
C GLU A 210 12.56 16.04 -9.56
N ASP A 211 13.40 15.85 -10.58
CA ASP A 211 14.71 15.21 -10.43
C ASP A 211 15.85 16.23 -10.31
N ASP A 212 15.69 17.39 -10.93
CA ASP A 212 16.68 18.45 -10.92
C ASP A 212 16.07 19.83 -11.18
N CYS A 213 16.95 20.82 -11.33
CA CYS A 213 16.60 22.21 -11.57
C CYS A 213 16.89 22.62 -13.02
N GLY A 214 16.98 21.64 -13.95
CA GLY A 214 17.56 21.79 -15.28
C GLY A 214 16.68 22.47 -16.31
N LEU A 215 15.35 22.28 -16.25
CA LEU A 215 14.43 22.88 -17.20
C LEU A 215 14.31 24.39 -16.98
N TRP A 216 13.89 24.81 -15.79
CA TRP A 216 13.67 26.22 -15.44
C TRP A 216 14.42 26.62 -14.17
N ALA A 217 14.05 26.00 -13.06
CA ALA A 217 14.62 26.16 -11.73
C ALA A 217 14.08 25.04 -10.83
N CYS A 218 14.62 24.92 -9.62
CA CYS A 218 14.13 23.92 -8.68
C CYS A 218 12.67 24.19 -8.29
N ASP A 219 12.29 25.46 -8.16
CA ASP A 219 10.96 25.88 -7.74
C ASP A 219 10.63 27.32 -8.17
N GLY A 220 9.32 27.62 -8.28
CA GLY A 220 8.84 28.96 -8.58
C GLY A 220 7.33 29.12 -8.62
N GLY A 221 6.90 30.30 -9.08
CA GLY A 221 5.51 30.70 -9.23
C GLY A 221 5.08 30.87 -10.69
N VAL A 222 3.78 30.73 -10.94
CA VAL A 222 3.15 31.12 -12.21
C VAL A 222 2.64 32.56 -12.08
N THR A 223 3.11 33.46 -12.93
CA THR A 223 2.75 34.89 -12.92
C THR A 223 1.63 35.23 -13.89
N SER A 224 1.49 34.45 -14.96
CA SER A 224 0.39 34.58 -15.93
C SER A 224 0.11 33.22 -16.57
N PHE A 225 -1.15 33.00 -16.90
CA PHE A 225 -1.59 31.82 -17.62
C PHE A 225 -2.64 32.24 -18.64
N SER A 226 -2.56 31.71 -19.85
CA SER A 226 -3.65 31.77 -20.81
C SER A 226 -3.66 30.52 -21.68
N GLU A 227 -4.84 29.95 -21.83
CA GLU A 227 -5.14 28.93 -22.83
C GLU A 227 -6.07 29.55 -23.87
N SER A 228 -5.64 29.56 -25.14
CA SER A 228 -6.46 30.08 -26.24
C SER A 228 -6.44 29.12 -27.42
N GLY A 229 -7.50 28.32 -27.54
CA GLY A 229 -7.59 27.28 -28.57
C GLY A 229 -6.55 26.19 -28.33
N ASP A 230 -5.54 26.14 -29.20
CA ASP A 230 -4.48 25.14 -29.15
C ASP A 230 -3.21 25.69 -28.50
N THR A 231 -3.15 26.97 -28.11
CA THR A 231 -1.94 27.58 -27.55
C THR A 231 -2.01 27.73 -26.04
N LEU A 232 -0.98 27.26 -25.34
CA LEU A 232 -0.69 27.53 -23.94
C LEU A 232 0.38 28.61 -23.82
N ILE A 233 0.17 29.57 -22.93
CA ILE A 233 1.14 30.59 -22.58
C ILE A 233 1.26 30.66 -21.06
N PHE A 234 2.49 30.48 -20.57
CA PHE A 234 2.83 30.61 -19.16
C PHE A 234 3.82 31.75 -18.97
N GLY A 235 3.56 32.57 -17.97
CA GLY A 235 4.57 33.41 -17.33
C GLY A 235 5.03 32.73 -16.06
N LEU A 236 6.34 32.61 -15.91
CA LEU A 236 7.01 31.91 -14.82
C LEU A 236 7.98 32.86 -14.11
N GLU A 237 8.16 32.61 -12.83
CA GLU A 237 9.14 33.34 -12.04
C GLU A 237 9.71 32.43 -10.95
N THR A 238 11.03 32.44 -10.78
CA THR A 238 11.72 31.51 -9.86
C THR A 238 11.67 32.04 -8.42
N ASP A 239 11.74 31.17 -7.43
CA ASP A 239 11.79 31.61 -6.02
C ASP A 239 13.22 32.04 -5.60
N GLY A 240 14.20 31.93 -6.51
CA GLY A 240 15.59 32.37 -6.35
C GLY A 240 15.90 33.81 -6.82
N GLY A 241 14.89 34.58 -7.23
CA GLY A 241 15.03 36.02 -7.50
C GLY A 241 15.31 36.40 -8.96
N CYS A 242 15.00 35.55 -9.93
CA CYS A 242 14.92 36.00 -11.33
C CYS A 242 13.63 36.78 -11.56
N SER A 243 13.72 37.86 -12.31
CA SER A 243 12.62 38.81 -12.51
C SER A 243 11.55 38.30 -13.49
N ALA A 244 10.37 38.90 -13.40
CA ALA A 244 9.24 38.66 -14.30
C ALA A 244 9.63 38.87 -15.77
N GLY A 245 9.35 37.86 -16.61
CA GLY A 245 9.69 37.86 -18.04
C GLY A 245 10.02 36.48 -18.62
N SER A 246 10.18 35.49 -17.75
CA SER A 246 10.40 34.10 -18.14
C SER A 246 9.08 33.37 -18.36
N GLY A 247 9.08 32.34 -19.20
CA GLY A 247 7.85 31.65 -19.55
C GLY A 247 8.02 30.66 -20.69
N PHE A 248 6.91 30.09 -21.12
CA PHE A 248 6.87 29.28 -22.32
C PHE A 248 5.60 29.51 -23.11
N THR A 249 5.69 29.21 -24.41
CA THR A 249 4.55 29.14 -25.31
C THR A 249 4.61 27.82 -26.04
N ALA A 250 3.51 27.08 -26.03
CA ALA A 250 3.43 25.77 -26.65
C ALA A 250 2.07 25.59 -27.33
N ASP A 251 2.07 24.92 -28.48
CA ASP A 251 0.88 24.65 -29.27
C ASP A 251 0.54 23.16 -29.19
N TRP A 252 -0.75 22.84 -29.13
CA TRP A 252 -1.27 21.49 -29.06
C TRP A 252 -0.93 20.74 -30.34
N ASP A 253 -0.22 19.64 -30.19
CA ASP A 253 0.02 18.67 -31.22
C ASP A 253 -1.06 17.57 -31.17
N PRO A 254 -1.58 17.12 -32.33
CA PRO A 254 -2.54 16.01 -32.39
C PRO A 254 -2.07 14.70 -31.74
N GLY A 255 -0.76 14.54 -31.48
CA GLY A 255 -0.16 13.44 -30.72
C GLY A 255 -0.42 13.47 -29.22
N GLY A 256 -1.13 14.46 -28.69
CA GLY A 256 -1.54 14.51 -27.28
C GLY A 256 -0.64 15.35 -26.37
N LEU A 257 0.32 16.07 -26.96
CA LEU A 257 1.30 16.90 -26.25
C LEU A 257 1.20 18.35 -26.74
N TYR A 258 1.68 19.27 -25.93
CA TYR A 258 1.98 20.64 -26.33
C TYR A 258 3.46 20.73 -26.70
N ILE A 259 3.74 21.20 -27.90
CA ILE A 259 5.10 21.38 -28.40
C ILE A 259 5.36 22.87 -28.50
N GLY A 260 6.46 23.32 -27.90
CA GLY A 260 6.72 24.74 -27.77
C GLY A 260 8.16 25.08 -27.53
N THR A 261 8.34 26.31 -27.07
CA THR A 261 9.65 26.80 -26.62
C THR A 261 9.49 27.51 -25.30
N PHE A 262 10.53 27.40 -24.46
CA PHE A 262 10.63 28.15 -23.22
C PHE A 262 11.83 29.09 -23.26
N GLY A 263 11.77 30.17 -22.49
CA GLY A 263 12.85 31.13 -22.40
C GLY A 263 12.91 31.82 -21.05
N PHE A 264 14.12 31.93 -20.51
CA PHE A 264 14.45 32.72 -19.33
C PHE A 264 15.44 33.81 -19.73
N THR A 265 15.13 35.06 -19.39
CA THR A 265 15.88 36.22 -19.91
C THR A 265 16.99 36.71 -18.99
N ASP A 266 17.02 36.29 -17.72
CA ASP A 266 17.76 37.01 -16.69
C ASP A 266 18.36 36.15 -15.57
N CYS A 267 18.26 34.82 -15.62
CA CYS A 267 18.98 33.93 -14.70
C CYS A 267 20.29 33.42 -15.31
N SER A 268 21.37 33.36 -14.53
CA SER A 268 22.57 32.62 -14.92
C SER A 268 22.32 31.12 -14.80
N GLY A 269 22.48 30.36 -15.90
CA GLY A 269 22.31 28.90 -15.92
C GLY A 269 20.94 28.42 -16.39
N THR A 270 20.00 29.32 -16.69
CA THR A 270 18.76 28.94 -17.36
C THR A 270 18.95 28.85 -18.86
N ASN A 271 18.36 27.81 -19.46
CA ASN A 271 18.37 27.62 -20.90
C ASN A 271 17.12 28.22 -21.55
N SER A 272 17.19 28.36 -22.87
CA SER A 272 16.01 28.43 -23.73
C SER A 272 16.08 27.23 -24.65
N GLY A 273 14.96 26.60 -24.90
CA GLY A 273 14.95 25.38 -25.71
C GLY A 273 13.55 25.00 -26.14
N ASP A 274 13.50 23.88 -26.83
CA ASP A 274 12.27 23.21 -27.20
C ASP A 274 11.66 22.54 -25.96
N LEU A 275 10.33 22.51 -25.91
CA LEU A 275 9.55 22.09 -24.76
C LEU A 275 8.49 21.09 -25.21
N LEU A 276 8.33 20.03 -24.42
CA LEU A 276 7.13 19.21 -24.39
C LEU A 276 6.34 19.54 -23.12
N ALA A 277 5.04 19.69 -23.23
CA ALA A 277 4.15 19.82 -22.09
C ALA A 277 2.88 18.99 -22.26
N ALA A 278 2.27 18.58 -21.16
CA ALA A 278 1.07 17.75 -21.16
C ALA A 278 0.12 18.21 -20.05
N PHE A 279 -1.18 18.17 -20.32
CA PHE A 279 -2.18 18.30 -19.27
C PHE A 279 -2.10 17.08 -18.35
N GLY A 280 -1.98 17.33 -17.06
CA GLY A 280 -2.24 16.35 -16.01
C GLY A 280 -3.72 16.33 -15.61
N MET A 281 -3.98 15.84 -14.41
CA MET A 281 -5.30 15.85 -13.79
C MET A 281 -5.50 17.10 -12.95
N GLY A 282 -6.76 17.51 -12.77
CA GLY A 282 -7.12 18.71 -12.02
C GLY A 282 -7.95 18.41 -10.77
N THR A 283 -8.26 19.46 -10.03
CA THR A 283 -9.21 19.41 -8.91
C THR A 283 -9.91 20.76 -8.72
N SER A 284 -10.78 20.87 -7.72
CA SER A 284 -11.37 22.15 -7.31
C SER A 284 -11.28 22.35 -5.80
N SER A 285 -11.41 23.60 -5.34
CA SER A 285 -11.43 23.90 -3.90
C SER A 285 -12.61 23.23 -3.19
N ARG A 286 -13.74 23.07 -3.88
CA ARG A 286 -14.88 22.31 -3.37
C ARG A 286 -14.53 20.83 -3.22
N ALA A 287 -13.94 20.22 -4.25
CA ALA A 287 -13.55 18.81 -4.22
C ALA A 287 -12.48 18.55 -3.13
N ALA A 288 -11.53 19.48 -2.96
CA ALA A 288 -10.56 19.46 -1.88
C ALA A 288 -11.21 19.48 -0.51
N ARG A 289 -12.18 20.39 -0.30
CA ARG A 289 -12.93 20.46 0.96
C ARG A 289 -13.68 19.17 1.26
N GLU A 290 -14.37 18.61 0.26
CA GLU A 290 -15.14 17.37 0.40
C GLU A 290 -14.21 16.18 0.74
N ALA A 291 -13.06 16.06 0.06
CA ALA A 291 -12.06 15.02 0.36
C ALA A 291 -11.43 15.17 1.75
N LEU A 292 -11.07 16.40 2.15
CA LEU A 292 -10.50 16.70 3.47
C LEU A 292 -11.50 16.48 4.60
N ASN A 293 -12.77 16.85 4.39
CA ASN A 293 -13.86 16.56 5.33
C ASN A 293 -14.02 15.05 5.49
N GLY A 294 -14.01 14.28 4.40
CA GLY A 294 -14.16 12.83 4.48
C GLY A 294 -13.05 12.15 5.29
N ARG A 295 -11.80 12.62 5.17
CA ARG A 295 -10.68 12.17 6.01
C ARG A 295 -10.83 12.59 7.47
N THR A 296 -11.24 13.83 7.68
CA THR A 296 -11.48 14.40 9.01
C THR A 296 -12.56 13.63 9.76
N GLU A 297 -13.66 13.27 9.11
CA GLU A 297 -14.73 12.49 9.72
C GLU A 297 -14.28 11.09 10.17
N ILE A 298 -13.43 10.41 9.39
CA ILE A 298 -12.84 9.12 9.79
C ILE A 298 -11.94 9.30 11.02
N ALA A 299 -11.11 10.34 11.03
CA ALA A 299 -10.24 10.66 12.15
C ALA A 299 -11.06 10.95 13.43
N GLU A 300 -12.07 11.79 13.34
CA GLU A 300 -12.97 12.12 14.45
C GLU A 300 -13.73 10.89 14.99
N ALA A 301 -14.18 10.02 14.08
CA ALA A 301 -14.85 8.78 14.42
C ALA A 301 -13.97 7.87 15.28
N LEU A 302 -12.69 7.73 14.91
CA LEU A 302 -11.71 6.94 15.66
C LEU A 302 -11.38 7.57 17.01
N GLU A 303 -11.16 8.89 17.05
CA GLU A 303 -10.82 9.62 18.28
C GLU A 303 -11.98 9.66 19.28
N GLY A 304 -13.23 9.63 18.79
CA GLY A 304 -14.42 9.59 19.64
C GLY A 304 -14.51 8.33 20.49
N GLY A 305 -13.89 7.21 20.06
CA GLY A 305 -13.87 5.93 20.79
C GLY A 305 -15.25 5.29 20.95
N ILE A 306 -16.25 5.76 20.20
CA ILE A 306 -17.61 5.21 20.21
C ILE A 306 -17.73 4.29 19.00
N PRO A 307 -18.14 3.01 19.18
CA PRO A 307 -18.36 2.11 18.07
C PRO A 307 -19.27 2.71 16.99
N LEU A 308 -18.81 2.67 15.75
CA LEU A 308 -19.51 3.12 14.56
C LEU A 308 -20.67 2.16 14.28
N THR A 309 -21.90 2.65 14.42
CA THR A 309 -23.12 1.90 14.12
C THR A 309 -23.68 2.20 12.73
N GLU A 310 -23.28 3.31 12.12
CA GLU A 310 -23.74 3.79 10.81
C GLU A 310 -22.53 4.05 9.89
N PRO A 311 -22.73 4.08 8.56
CA PRO A 311 -21.69 4.50 7.62
C PRO A 311 -21.20 5.92 7.88
N LEU A 312 -19.90 6.13 7.70
CA LEU A 312 -19.28 7.46 7.78
C LEU A 312 -19.65 8.28 6.54
N ALA A 313 -20.03 9.55 6.72
CA ALA A 313 -20.51 10.37 5.61
C ALA A 313 -19.41 10.72 4.59
N GLY A 314 -18.14 10.70 4.98
CA GLY A 314 -16.97 10.80 4.11
C GLY A 314 -16.70 9.55 3.27
N LEU A 315 -17.33 8.42 3.62
CA LEU A 315 -17.15 7.15 2.97
C LEU A 315 -18.36 6.83 2.07
N SER A 316 -18.07 6.15 0.97
CA SER A 316 -19.10 5.60 0.10
C SER A 316 -19.78 4.38 0.75
N PRO A 317 -21.11 4.23 0.65
CA PRO A 317 -21.79 2.99 1.03
C PRO A 317 -21.47 1.82 0.09
N ILE A 318 -20.92 2.09 -1.10
CA ILE A 318 -20.38 1.09 -2.04
C ILE A 318 -18.86 0.99 -1.95
N PHE A 319 -18.25 1.48 -0.87
CA PHE A 319 -16.81 1.34 -0.63
C PHE A 319 -16.40 -0.10 -0.87
N LEU A 320 -15.41 -0.28 -1.74
CA LEU A 320 -14.86 -1.58 -2.10
C LEU A 320 -13.35 -1.41 -2.24
N ASN A 321 -12.59 -1.98 -1.31
CA ASN A 321 -11.14 -2.03 -1.38
C ASN A 321 -10.67 -3.48 -1.31
N PHE A 322 -10.31 -4.07 -2.45
CA PHE A 322 -10.01 -5.51 -2.55
C PHE A 322 -11.12 -6.39 -1.96
N GLY A 323 -12.38 -6.12 -2.32
CA GLY A 323 -13.54 -6.85 -1.79
C GLY A 323 -14.01 -6.42 -0.41
N LYS A 324 -13.21 -5.63 0.32
CA LYS A 324 -13.61 -5.05 1.61
C LYS A 324 -14.73 -4.05 1.39
N ILE A 325 -15.95 -4.47 1.73
CA ILE A 325 -17.15 -3.60 1.68
C ILE A 325 -17.22 -2.67 2.89
N GLU A 326 -18.01 -1.59 2.79
CA GLU A 326 -18.20 -0.60 3.86
C GLU A 326 -18.50 -1.22 5.25
N PRO A 327 -19.44 -2.19 5.41
CA PRO A 327 -19.70 -2.79 6.72
C PRO A 327 -18.49 -3.53 7.31
N ALA A 328 -17.66 -4.15 6.46
CA ALA A 328 -16.47 -4.87 6.88
C ALA A 328 -15.38 -3.89 7.34
N LEU A 329 -15.16 -2.82 6.57
CA LEU A 329 -14.26 -1.73 6.97
C LEU A 329 -14.72 -1.11 8.29
N ARG A 330 -16.02 -0.84 8.47
CA ARG A 330 -16.55 -0.31 9.72
C ARG A 330 -16.31 -1.25 10.91
N ALA A 331 -16.45 -2.57 10.69
CA ALA A 331 -16.13 -3.55 11.73
C ALA A 331 -14.64 -3.55 12.09
N GLU A 332 -13.75 -3.36 11.11
CA GLU A 332 -12.30 -3.22 11.33
C GLU A 332 -11.97 -1.96 12.15
N LEU A 333 -12.53 -0.80 11.79
CA LEU A 333 -12.35 0.44 12.57
C LEU A 333 -12.92 0.30 14.00
N ASN A 334 -14.02 -0.42 14.18
CA ASN A 334 -14.57 -0.74 15.51
C ASN A 334 -13.66 -1.67 16.32
N ALA A 335 -13.07 -2.67 15.65
CA ALA A 335 -12.08 -3.53 16.27
C ALA A 335 -10.87 -2.70 16.71
N GLU A 336 -10.34 -1.84 15.83
CA GLU A 336 -9.24 -0.90 16.13
C GLU A 336 -9.55 -0.05 17.37
N MET A 337 -10.70 0.63 17.41
CA MET A 337 -11.12 1.42 18.58
C MET A 337 -11.21 0.61 19.87
N SER A 338 -11.57 -0.68 19.79
CA SER A 338 -11.67 -1.54 20.98
C SER A 338 -10.31 -1.92 21.59
N LEU A 339 -9.23 -1.73 20.85
CA LEU A 339 -7.87 -2.11 21.25
C LEU A 339 -7.15 -1.00 22.00
N TYR A 340 -7.63 0.24 21.90
CA TYR A 340 -6.97 1.41 22.47
C TYR A 340 -7.91 2.19 23.40
N ASN A 341 -7.40 2.61 24.55
CA ASN A 341 -8.05 3.54 25.46
C ASN A 341 -7.88 4.99 24.96
N GLY A 342 -8.55 5.29 23.86
CA GLY A 342 -8.41 6.54 23.12
C GLY A 342 -7.40 6.43 21.99
N ILE A 343 -7.80 6.95 20.84
CA ILE A 343 -6.98 7.10 19.64
C ILE A 343 -6.79 8.60 19.39
N GLU A 344 -5.62 8.98 18.91
CA GLU A 344 -5.28 10.29 18.38
C GLU A 344 -4.87 10.10 16.92
N VAL A 345 -5.43 10.91 16.02
CA VAL A 345 -5.14 10.87 14.59
C VAL A 345 -4.57 12.22 14.17
N ASP A 346 -3.35 12.24 13.63
CA ASP A 346 -2.72 13.42 13.03
C ASP A 346 -2.78 13.31 11.50
N LEU A 347 -3.51 14.23 10.87
CA LEU A 347 -3.64 14.36 9.42
C LEU A 347 -2.83 15.56 8.94
N ARG A 348 -1.92 15.34 7.99
CA ARG A 348 -1.04 16.38 7.44
C ARG A 348 -0.69 16.12 5.98
N ARG A 349 -0.03 17.08 5.33
CA ARG A 349 0.50 16.96 3.96
C ARG A 349 -0.47 16.35 2.94
N ALA A 350 -1.71 16.83 2.90
CA ALA A 350 -2.60 16.48 1.80
C ALA A 350 -2.00 16.98 0.48
N ARG A 351 -1.82 16.07 -0.48
CA ARG A 351 -1.15 16.30 -1.76
C ARG A 351 -1.78 15.44 -2.86
N GLU A 352 -1.45 15.77 -4.11
CA GLU A 352 -1.86 15.00 -5.29
C GLU A 352 -3.37 14.73 -5.37
N LEU A 353 -4.18 15.74 -5.03
CA LEU A 353 -5.62 15.61 -5.14
C LEU A 353 -6.05 15.67 -6.60
N ARG A 354 -6.69 14.60 -7.07
CA ARG A 354 -7.15 14.44 -8.46
C ARG A 354 -8.62 14.10 -8.47
N THR A 355 -9.43 14.98 -9.03
CA THR A 355 -10.90 14.83 -9.06
C THR A 355 -11.50 15.21 -10.41
N SER A 356 -10.67 15.60 -11.38
CA SER A 356 -11.12 15.86 -12.74
C SER A 356 -10.03 15.53 -13.75
N SER A 357 -10.44 15.12 -14.94
CA SER A 357 -9.57 15.03 -16.11
C SER A 357 -9.98 16.08 -17.14
N HIS A 358 -8.98 16.60 -17.85
CA HIS A 358 -9.21 17.49 -18.99
C HIS A 358 -9.39 16.63 -20.25
N PRO A 359 -10.18 17.07 -21.26
CA PRO A 359 -10.29 16.33 -22.53
C PRO A 359 -8.96 16.12 -23.26
N ARG A 360 -7.93 16.88 -22.89
CA ARG A 360 -6.55 16.80 -23.41
C ARG A 360 -5.56 16.22 -22.38
N THR A 361 -6.01 15.65 -21.26
CA THR A 361 -5.11 14.99 -20.32
C THR A 361 -4.35 13.89 -21.05
N PHE A 362 -3.03 13.91 -20.93
CA PHE A 362 -2.16 12.92 -21.58
C PHE A 362 -2.40 11.55 -20.95
N ALA A 363 -2.43 10.50 -21.78
CA ALA A 363 -2.82 9.17 -21.33
C ALA A 363 -1.94 8.64 -20.20
N ASP A 364 -0.62 8.90 -20.27
CA ASP A 364 0.33 8.46 -19.25
C ASP A 364 0.30 9.32 -17.97
N LEU A 365 -0.49 10.41 -17.95
CA LEU A 365 -0.76 11.20 -16.75
C LEU A 365 -2.16 10.93 -16.18
N LEU A 366 -2.93 10.03 -16.78
CA LEU A 366 -4.22 9.61 -16.23
C LEU A 366 -3.99 8.65 -15.07
N GLN A 367 -4.38 9.09 -13.89
CA GLN A 367 -4.37 8.28 -12.69
C GLN A 367 -5.78 8.15 -12.10
N PRO A 368 -6.03 7.17 -11.21
CA PRO A 368 -7.28 7.12 -10.47
C PRO A 368 -7.53 8.43 -9.70
N PHE A 369 -8.79 8.84 -9.60
CA PHE A 369 -9.17 9.95 -8.73
C PHE A 369 -8.86 9.62 -7.27
N GLY A 370 -8.24 10.55 -6.56
CA GLY A 370 -7.71 10.28 -5.24
C GLY A 370 -7.00 11.46 -4.60
N MET A 371 -6.48 11.23 -3.39
CA MET A 371 -5.68 12.15 -2.61
C MET A 371 -4.72 11.36 -1.74
N THR A 372 -3.48 11.82 -1.67
CA THR A 372 -2.48 11.31 -0.73
C THR A 372 -2.47 12.20 0.50
N ILE A 373 -2.48 11.62 1.70
CA ILE A 373 -2.39 12.36 2.95
C ILE A 373 -1.49 11.62 3.94
N ASP A 374 -0.67 12.38 4.65
CA ASP A 374 0.12 11.86 5.75
C ASP A 374 -0.83 11.65 6.95
N GLU A 375 -0.90 10.43 7.45
CA GLU A 375 -1.75 10.02 8.56
C GLU A 375 -0.90 9.29 9.61
N ILE A 376 -0.89 9.84 10.82
CA ILE A 376 -0.36 9.15 11.99
C ILE A 376 -1.52 8.82 12.92
N ARG A 377 -1.60 7.57 13.37
CA ARG A 377 -2.48 7.18 14.47
C ARG A 377 -1.67 6.70 15.65
N SER A 378 -2.05 7.18 16.82
CA SER A 378 -1.52 6.72 18.09
C SER A 378 -2.63 6.43 19.09
N GLY A 379 -2.38 5.52 20.03
CA GLY A 379 -3.35 5.19 21.07
C GLY A 379 -2.70 4.50 22.25
N ILE A 380 -3.33 4.56 23.42
CA ILE A 380 -2.86 3.84 24.61
C ILE A 380 -3.46 2.44 24.57
N PRO A 381 -2.67 1.34 24.46
CA PRO A 381 -3.24 0.00 24.42
C PRO A 381 -4.15 -0.29 25.62
N MET A 382 -5.25 -1.00 25.39
CA MET A 382 -6.18 -1.43 26.45
C MET A 382 -5.53 -2.39 27.47
N SER A 383 -4.46 -3.08 27.07
CA SER A 383 -3.59 -3.88 27.95
C SER A 383 -2.81 -3.04 28.97
N GLY A 384 -2.76 -1.72 28.79
CA GLY A 384 -2.08 -0.76 29.65
C GLY A 384 -0.72 -0.32 29.09
N GLY A 385 -0.22 0.83 29.57
CA GLY A 385 1.06 1.40 29.14
C GLY A 385 1.13 2.89 29.51
N PRO A 386 2.31 3.44 29.84
CA PRO A 386 2.44 4.85 30.23
C PRO A 386 2.42 5.83 29.04
N THR A 387 2.48 5.35 27.79
CA THR A 387 2.63 6.17 26.59
C THR A 387 1.71 5.73 25.45
N PRO A 388 1.12 6.67 24.68
CA PRO A 388 0.48 6.36 23.41
C PRO A 388 1.49 5.71 22.47
N VAL A 389 1.11 4.62 21.82
CA VAL A 389 1.89 3.90 20.80
C VAL A 389 1.47 4.41 19.43
N ARG A 390 2.42 4.76 18.56
CA ARG A 390 2.15 5.01 17.13
C ARG A 390 2.00 3.67 16.42
N TYR A 391 0.81 3.37 15.94
CA TYR A 391 0.51 2.10 15.28
C TYR A 391 0.16 2.24 13.79
N ARG A 392 -0.02 3.47 13.31
CA ARG A 392 -0.09 3.81 11.88
C ARG A 392 0.70 5.10 11.66
N ASP A 393 1.57 5.12 10.66
CA ASP A 393 2.35 6.30 10.30
C ASP A 393 2.68 6.22 8.81
N THR A 394 1.90 6.89 7.97
CA THR A 394 2.12 6.89 6.52
C THR A 394 3.29 7.78 6.09
N VAL A 395 3.87 8.56 7.01
CA VAL A 395 4.98 9.49 6.72
C VAL A 395 6.30 8.75 6.76
N SER A 396 6.54 8.03 7.86
CA SER A 396 7.76 7.23 8.00
C SER A 396 7.66 5.93 7.21
N ARG A 397 6.45 5.48 6.85
CA ARG A 397 6.20 4.17 6.23
C ARG A 397 5.08 4.27 5.19
N PRO A 398 5.41 4.41 3.89
CA PRO A 398 4.41 4.33 2.84
C PRO A 398 3.65 3.01 2.94
N ILE A 399 2.34 3.07 3.22
CA ILE A 399 1.45 1.91 3.25
C ILE A 399 0.38 2.09 2.19
N ILE A 400 -0.26 0.98 1.79
CA ILE A 400 -1.51 1.04 1.02
C ILE A 400 -2.52 1.80 1.85
N ASP A 401 -2.84 3.02 1.43
CA ASP A 401 -3.85 3.85 2.05
C ASP A 401 -5.22 3.49 1.45
N ASP A 402 -5.98 2.66 2.18
CA ASP A 402 -7.35 2.25 1.86
C ASP A 402 -8.30 3.44 1.60
N PHE A 403 -7.92 4.65 1.99
CA PHE A 403 -8.73 5.85 1.86
C PHE A 403 -8.23 6.83 0.79
N ALA A 404 -7.20 6.46 0.01
CA ALA A 404 -6.61 7.31 -1.01
C ALA A 404 -7.57 7.64 -2.16
N LEU A 405 -8.46 6.71 -2.52
CA LEU A 405 -9.24 6.80 -3.74
C LEU A 405 -10.61 7.46 -3.53
N LEU A 406 -10.95 8.33 -4.47
CA LEU A 406 -12.13 9.19 -4.42
C LEU A 406 -13.08 8.89 -5.59
N GLY A 407 -14.38 9.03 -5.33
CA GLY A 407 -15.42 8.94 -6.34
C GLY A 407 -16.57 9.88 -6.02
N GLN A 408 -17.36 10.22 -7.05
CA GLN A 408 -18.49 11.13 -6.90
C GLN A 408 -19.79 10.37 -6.69
N GLU A 409 -20.51 10.70 -5.62
CA GLU A 409 -21.84 10.16 -5.34
C GLU A 409 -22.82 11.28 -5.02
N ALA A 410 -23.93 11.33 -5.75
CA ALA A 410 -24.92 12.38 -5.62
C ALA A 410 -24.32 13.81 -5.67
N GLY A 411 -23.24 13.99 -6.44
CA GLY A 411 -22.56 15.27 -6.61
C GLY A 411 -21.57 15.64 -5.50
N VAL A 412 -21.19 14.70 -4.62
CA VAL A 412 -20.23 14.89 -3.52
C VAL A 412 -19.07 13.90 -3.68
N TRP A 413 -17.84 14.36 -3.48
CA TRP A 413 -16.65 13.52 -3.43
C TRP A 413 -16.58 12.72 -2.13
N ARG A 414 -16.40 11.41 -2.27
CA ARG A 414 -16.34 10.43 -1.17
C ARG A 414 -15.19 9.47 -1.38
N ILE A 415 -14.75 8.85 -0.29
CA ILE A 415 -13.78 7.77 -0.32
C ILE A 415 -14.49 6.49 -0.80
N VAL A 416 -13.98 5.87 -1.87
CA VAL A 416 -14.62 4.71 -2.53
C VAL A 416 -13.79 3.43 -2.47
N GLY A 417 -12.53 3.48 -2.04
CA GLY A 417 -11.61 2.35 -2.16
C GLY A 417 -11.21 2.10 -3.63
N ASN A 418 -10.45 1.03 -3.92
CA ASN A 418 -9.95 0.77 -5.27
C ASN A 418 -10.91 0.16 -6.27
N GLN A 419 -12.14 -0.13 -5.84
CA GLN A 419 -13.17 -0.76 -6.67
C GLN A 419 -12.76 -2.15 -7.19
N THR A 420 -11.68 -2.72 -6.66
CA THR A 420 -11.23 -4.07 -6.98
C THR A 420 -12.00 -5.05 -6.09
N PRO A 421 -12.61 -6.12 -6.66
CA PRO A 421 -13.18 -7.21 -5.86
C PRO A 421 -12.14 -7.94 -5.01
N ALA A 422 -12.60 -8.79 -4.08
CA ALA A 422 -11.69 -9.68 -3.37
C ALA A 422 -11.04 -10.61 -4.39
N LEU A 423 -9.74 -10.84 -4.24
CA LEU A 423 -9.08 -11.91 -4.97
C LEU A 423 -9.53 -13.27 -4.41
N ASP A 424 -9.42 -14.29 -5.25
CA ASP A 424 -9.30 -15.69 -4.79
C ASP A 424 -7.90 -16.21 -5.17
N LEU A 425 -7.54 -17.41 -4.72
CA LEU A 425 -6.30 -18.06 -5.17
C LEU A 425 -6.31 -18.20 -6.71
N PRO A 426 -5.18 -18.03 -7.40
CA PRO A 426 -5.14 -17.95 -8.86
C PRO A 426 -5.17 -19.33 -9.53
N PHE A 427 -5.97 -20.26 -9.00
CA PHE A 427 -6.23 -21.59 -9.56
C PHE A 427 -7.58 -22.08 -9.02
N ALA A 428 -8.25 -22.97 -9.75
CA ALA A 428 -9.47 -23.58 -9.24
C ALA A 428 -9.18 -24.54 -8.08
N TYR A 429 -10.01 -24.55 -7.04
CA TYR A 429 -9.86 -25.48 -5.92
C TYR A 429 -11.16 -25.72 -5.17
N THR A 430 -11.14 -26.75 -4.33
CA THR A 430 -12.17 -27.02 -3.32
C THR A 430 -11.53 -27.28 -1.96
N ILE A 431 -12.27 -27.03 -0.89
CA ILE A 431 -11.89 -27.37 0.49
C ILE A 431 -12.77 -28.55 0.95
N PRO A 432 -12.22 -29.77 1.05
CA PRO A 432 -12.95 -30.90 1.60
C PRO A 432 -13.39 -30.61 3.04
N SER A 433 -14.55 -31.13 3.44
CA SER A 433 -15.07 -30.92 4.81
C SER A 433 -14.11 -31.51 5.85
N GLY A 434 -13.48 -30.64 6.66
CA GLY A 434 -12.47 -31.05 7.63
C GLY A 434 -11.14 -31.48 7.01
N GLY A 435 -10.90 -31.10 5.75
CA GLY A 435 -9.68 -31.44 5.03
C GLY A 435 -8.45 -30.67 5.53
N SER A 436 -7.30 -31.33 5.45
CA SER A 436 -5.95 -30.80 5.70
C SER A 436 -5.25 -30.29 4.42
N ARG A 437 -5.96 -30.19 3.30
CA ARG A 437 -5.40 -29.75 2.01
C ARG A 437 -6.49 -29.20 1.11
N LEU A 438 -6.10 -28.42 0.10
CA LEU A 438 -6.99 -28.06 -1.00
C LEU A 438 -6.96 -29.13 -2.08
N GLU A 439 -8.05 -29.30 -2.81
CA GLU A 439 -8.11 -30.16 -3.99
C GLU A 439 -8.29 -29.29 -5.24
N ALA A 440 -7.26 -29.23 -6.07
CA ALA A 440 -7.33 -28.54 -7.36
C ALA A 440 -7.71 -29.52 -8.48
N PRO A 441 -8.70 -29.21 -9.32
CA PRO A 441 -9.06 -30.05 -10.45
C PRO A 441 -7.92 -30.10 -11.47
N THR A 442 -7.82 -31.24 -12.16
CA THR A 442 -6.79 -31.46 -13.18
C THR A 442 -7.42 -32.09 -14.43
N ALA A 443 -6.72 -32.01 -15.56
CA ALA A 443 -7.17 -32.63 -16.81
C ALA A 443 -7.34 -34.16 -16.70
N GLY A 444 -6.63 -34.80 -15.77
CA GLY A 444 -6.72 -36.24 -15.51
C GLY A 444 -7.95 -36.69 -14.70
N GLY A 445 -8.76 -35.75 -14.19
CA GLY A 445 -9.98 -36.04 -13.43
C GLY A 445 -9.77 -36.44 -11.96
N SER A 446 -8.53 -36.76 -11.55
CA SER A 446 -8.14 -36.82 -10.14
C SER A 446 -7.59 -35.46 -9.69
N PRO A 447 -7.86 -35.01 -8.46
CA PRO A 447 -7.34 -33.74 -8.00
C PRO A 447 -5.82 -33.79 -7.79
N ASN A 448 -5.22 -32.60 -7.82
CA ASN A 448 -3.93 -32.33 -7.21
C ASN A 448 -4.16 -31.87 -5.77
N TYR A 449 -3.41 -32.42 -4.81
CA TYR A 449 -3.63 -32.22 -3.39
C TYR A 449 -2.68 -31.15 -2.83
N ILE A 450 -3.19 -29.93 -2.70
CA ILE A 450 -2.39 -28.75 -2.40
C ILE A 450 -2.28 -28.56 -0.89
N SER A 451 -1.06 -28.74 -0.38
CA SER A 451 -0.68 -28.40 0.98
C SER A 451 -0.31 -26.92 1.08
N LEU A 452 -0.99 -26.21 1.99
CA LEU A 452 -0.71 -24.82 2.29
C LEU A 452 0.50 -24.72 3.23
N GLY A 453 1.45 -23.86 2.87
CA GLY A 453 2.52 -23.45 3.77
C GLY A 453 2.15 -22.14 4.45
N PRO A 454 2.74 -21.84 5.63
CA PRO A 454 2.73 -20.47 6.13
C PRO A 454 3.37 -19.55 5.10
N TYR A 455 2.93 -18.30 5.04
CA TYR A 455 3.52 -17.31 4.15
C TYR A 455 5.02 -17.24 4.37
N GLY A 456 5.77 -17.36 3.28
CA GLY A 456 7.22 -17.40 3.34
C GLY A 456 7.95 -18.71 3.39
N ALA A 457 7.22 -19.82 3.47
CA ALA A 457 7.86 -21.12 3.37
C ALA A 457 8.15 -21.43 1.89
N HIS A 458 9.29 -21.01 1.37
CA HIS A 458 9.93 -21.74 0.26
C HIS A 458 10.27 -23.13 0.85
N PHE A 459 9.84 -24.25 0.26
CA PHE A 459 9.81 -25.58 0.92
C PHE A 459 11.25 -26.09 1.20
N PRO A 460 11.71 -26.63 2.37
CA PRO A 460 11.19 -26.99 3.72
C PRO A 460 10.30 -25.98 4.48
N PRO A 461 9.62 -26.36 5.59
CA PRO A 461 8.96 -25.36 6.40
C PRO A 461 10.05 -24.44 6.99
N LEU A 462 10.11 -23.22 6.47
CA LEU A 462 11.16 -22.22 6.64
C LEU A 462 12.46 -22.44 5.83
N SER A 463 12.40 -22.67 4.51
CA SER A 463 13.61 -22.54 3.68
C SER A 463 13.92 -21.07 3.41
N GLY A 464 14.97 -20.56 4.06
CA GLY A 464 15.91 -19.58 3.51
C GLY A 464 15.44 -18.18 3.07
N ASP A 465 14.14 -17.88 2.96
CA ASP A 465 13.64 -16.57 2.51
C ASP A 465 12.99 -15.77 3.67
N PRO A 466 13.59 -14.64 4.09
CA PRO A 466 13.21 -13.87 5.28
C PRO A 466 11.98 -13.00 5.16
N SER A 467 11.43 -12.73 3.98
CA SER A 467 10.23 -11.87 3.91
C SER A 467 8.98 -12.58 4.45
N GLY A 468 9.13 -13.87 4.74
CA GLY A 468 8.42 -14.84 3.97
C GLY A 468 8.33 -14.45 2.50
N GLU A 469 9.00 -15.16 1.59
CA GLU A 469 8.91 -14.90 0.15
C GLU A 469 7.50 -14.39 -0.16
N ALA A 470 7.37 -13.15 -0.66
CA ALA A 470 6.03 -12.58 -0.81
C ALA A 470 5.14 -13.32 -1.79
N LYS A 471 5.74 -14.34 -2.39
CA LYS A 471 5.14 -15.43 -3.08
C LYS A 471 4.46 -16.41 -2.10
N ALA A 472 3.18 -16.63 -2.33
CA ALA A 472 2.55 -17.86 -1.91
C ALA A 472 3.25 -19.06 -2.56
N ASN A 473 3.75 -19.97 -1.72
CA ASN A 473 4.43 -21.20 -2.10
C ASN A 473 3.66 -22.43 -1.60
N PHE A 474 2.93 -23.09 -2.50
CA PHE A 474 2.15 -24.28 -2.20
C PHE A 474 2.73 -25.53 -2.86
N VAL A 475 2.62 -26.67 -2.16
CA VAL A 475 3.01 -27.97 -2.71
C VAL A 475 1.77 -28.67 -3.20
N GLY A 476 1.70 -28.90 -4.52
CA GLY A 476 0.63 -29.68 -5.10
C GLY A 476 0.99 -31.15 -5.24
N PHE A 477 0.74 -31.97 -4.22
CA PHE A 477 1.07 -33.41 -4.29
C PHE A 477 0.20 -34.11 -5.34
N LEU A 478 0.84 -34.97 -6.14
CA LEU A 478 0.13 -35.78 -7.11
C LEU A 478 -0.53 -36.99 -6.47
N ALA A 479 -0.05 -37.46 -5.32
CA ALA A 479 -0.65 -38.53 -4.53
C ALA A 479 -1.45 -37.94 -3.36
N GLU A 480 -2.53 -38.60 -2.96
CA GLU A 480 -3.29 -38.20 -1.77
C GLU A 480 -2.56 -38.56 -0.46
N ASP A 481 -2.06 -39.79 -0.42
CA ASP A 481 -1.39 -40.43 0.70
C ASP A 481 -0.60 -41.65 0.18
N ASP A 482 -0.12 -42.51 1.09
CA ASP A 482 0.63 -43.71 0.71
C ASP A 482 -0.19 -44.76 -0.06
N SER A 483 -1.52 -44.73 0.02
CA SER A 483 -2.38 -45.66 -0.72
C SER A 483 -2.40 -45.39 -2.22
N ASP A 484 -2.00 -44.19 -2.64
CA ASP A 484 -1.80 -43.81 -4.03
C ASP A 484 -0.42 -44.23 -4.58
N MET A 485 0.45 -44.80 -3.72
CA MET A 485 1.77 -45.30 -4.07
C MET A 485 1.78 -46.84 -4.14
N GLU A 486 2.64 -47.39 -5.00
CA GLU A 486 2.86 -48.84 -5.09
C GLU A 486 4.22 -49.22 -4.49
N GLU A 487 4.20 -50.28 -3.68
CA GLU A 487 5.41 -50.92 -3.17
C GLU A 487 6.03 -51.79 -4.28
N LEU A 488 7.22 -51.38 -4.75
CA LEU A 488 7.92 -52.01 -5.88
C LEU A 488 8.92 -53.07 -5.40
N VAL A 489 9.54 -52.81 -4.25
CA VAL A 489 10.45 -53.74 -3.56
C VAL A 489 10.22 -53.62 -2.07
N GLY A 490 9.78 -54.71 -1.42
CA GLY A 490 9.63 -54.76 0.03
C GLY A 490 8.86 -56.00 0.50
N ASN A 491 8.14 -55.87 1.60
CA ASN A 491 7.41 -56.95 2.27
C ASN A 491 5.94 -57.13 1.79
N GLY A 492 5.38 -56.20 1.01
CA GLY A 492 4.04 -56.25 0.44
C GLY A 492 2.90 -55.89 1.40
N ASN A 493 3.19 -55.21 2.52
CA ASN A 493 2.20 -54.90 3.56
C ASN A 493 1.42 -53.61 3.30
N GLY A 494 1.78 -52.83 2.28
CA GLY A 494 1.10 -51.57 1.96
C GLY A 494 1.42 -50.43 2.94
N ILE A 495 2.47 -50.55 3.74
CA ILE A 495 2.97 -49.55 4.68
C ILE A 495 4.39 -49.21 4.28
N ARG A 496 4.67 -47.94 3.98
CA ARG A 496 6.01 -47.53 3.57
C ARG A 496 7.01 -47.66 4.73
N GLU A 497 7.97 -48.55 4.59
CA GLU A 497 9.02 -48.80 5.60
C GLU A 497 10.43 -48.42 5.09
N PRO A 498 11.36 -48.04 6.00
CA PRO A 498 12.75 -47.80 5.62
C PRO A 498 13.41 -49.01 4.95
N GLY A 499 13.96 -48.80 3.75
CA GLY A 499 14.63 -49.84 2.95
C GLY A 499 13.75 -50.45 1.86
N GLU A 500 12.47 -50.06 1.79
CA GLU A 500 11.59 -50.41 0.68
C GLU A 500 11.71 -49.42 -0.48
N THR A 501 11.38 -49.88 -1.67
CA THR A 501 11.27 -49.04 -2.87
C THR A 501 9.80 -48.86 -3.21
N TRP A 502 9.38 -47.62 -3.32
CA TRP A 502 8.01 -47.23 -3.63
C TRP A 502 7.99 -46.33 -4.86
N GLY A 503 6.86 -46.32 -5.56
CA GLY A 503 6.69 -45.45 -6.72
C GLY A 503 5.23 -45.12 -6.99
N TYR A 504 4.98 -43.91 -7.45
CA TYR A 504 3.69 -43.44 -7.91
C TYR A 504 3.41 -44.05 -9.30
N PRO A 505 2.35 -44.87 -9.45
CA PRO A 505 2.08 -45.56 -10.70
C PRO A 505 1.46 -44.61 -11.73
N THR A 506 1.98 -44.63 -12.96
CA THR A 506 1.36 -43.94 -14.10
C THR A 506 0.07 -44.58 -14.63
N GLY A 507 -0.36 -45.71 -14.05
CA GLY A 507 -1.52 -46.46 -14.55
C GLY A 507 -1.20 -47.33 -15.78
N GLY A 508 0.07 -47.73 -15.94
CA GLY A 508 0.53 -48.60 -17.03
C GLY A 508 1.04 -47.86 -18.27
N ASP A 509 1.07 -46.53 -18.24
CA ASP A 509 1.66 -45.71 -19.30
C ASP A 509 3.12 -45.34 -18.98
N LEU A 510 4.04 -45.94 -19.72
CA LEU A 510 5.47 -45.65 -19.61
C LEU A 510 5.85 -44.21 -19.98
N SER A 511 4.95 -43.45 -20.61
CA SER A 511 5.21 -42.09 -21.08
C SER A 511 5.11 -41.04 -19.97
N GLY A 512 4.45 -41.33 -18.85
CA GLY A 512 4.26 -40.38 -17.75
C GLY A 512 3.00 -39.50 -17.88
N ASP A 513 2.02 -39.84 -18.73
CA ASP A 513 0.86 -38.98 -18.98
C ASP A 513 0.05 -38.68 -17.72
N ARG A 514 -0.06 -39.63 -16.78
CA ARG A 514 -0.73 -39.38 -15.50
C ARG A 514 -0.05 -38.26 -14.69
N VAL A 515 1.27 -38.13 -14.78
CA VAL A 515 2.03 -37.05 -14.12
C VAL A 515 1.72 -35.72 -14.79
N ARG A 516 1.74 -35.66 -16.14
CA ARG A 516 1.39 -34.44 -16.90
C ARG A 516 -0.04 -33.98 -16.62
N LEU A 517 -0.98 -34.92 -16.61
CA LEU A 517 -2.41 -34.64 -16.50
C LEU A 517 -2.87 -34.27 -15.08
N ARG A 518 -2.07 -34.57 -14.03
CA ARG A 518 -2.35 -34.17 -12.64
C ARG A 518 -1.78 -32.79 -12.26
N ARG A 519 -1.49 -31.96 -13.25
CA ARG A 519 -1.03 -30.58 -13.05
C ARG A 519 -2.23 -29.63 -12.92
N PRO A 520 -2.29 -28.77 -11.88
CA PRO A 520 -3.28 -27.71 -11.84
C PRO A 520 -2.90 -26.58 -12.81
N ALA A 521 -3.86 -25.77 -13.22
CA ALA A 521 -3.62 -24.59 -14.04
C ALA A 521 -3.74 -23.31 -13.22
N TYR A 522 -2.84 -22.36 -13.46
CA TYR A 522 -3.04 -20.99 -13.03
C TYR A 522 -4.12 -20.35 -13.89
N ILE A 523 -5.02 -19.60 -13.25
CA ILE A 523 -6.08 -18.85 -13.91
C ILE A 523 -6.02 -17.38 -13.53
N ALA A 524 -6.50 -16.49 -14.41
CA ALA A 524 -6.75 -15.10 -14.04
C ALA A 524 -7.90 -15.05 -13.01
N PRO A 525 -7.67 -14.58 -11.76
CA PRO A 525 -8.73 -14.55 -10.74
C PRO A 525 -9.79 -13.46 -11.02
N LEU A 526 -9.41 -12.43 -11.78
CA LEU A 526 -10.26 -11.32 -12.23
C LEU A 526 -9.93 -10.98 -13.69
N ASP A 527 -10.79 -10.18 -14.31
CA ASP A 527 -10.45 -9.51 -15.58
C ASP A 527 -9.19 -8.65 -15.37
N GLY A 528 -8.23 -8.79 -16.27
CA GLY A 528 -6.93 -8.14 -16.12
C GLY A 528 -6.16 -8.05 -17.42
N THR A 529 -4.89 -7.73 -17.31
CA THR A 529 -4.01 -7.56 -18.46
C THR A 529 -2.66 -8.18 -18.19
N VAL A 530 -2.25 -9.14 -19.03
CA VAL A 530 -0.93 -9.73 -18.99
C VAL A 530 0.07 -8.70 -19.48
N ARG A 531 1.04 -8.39 -18.62
CA ARG A 531 2.03 -7.32 -18.82
C ARG A 531 3.37 -7.85 -19.30
N TRP A 532 3.73 -9.07 -18.91
CA TRP A 532 4.97 -9.73 -19.32
C TRP A 532 4.81 -11.25 -19.32
N VAL A 533 5.54 -11.89 -20.23
CA VAL A 533 5.69 -13.35 -20.33
C VAL A 533 7.17 -13.63 -20.56
N ILE A 534 7.89 -13.94 -19.49
CA ILE A 534 9.35 -13.99 -19.48
C ILE A 534 9.82 -15.44 -19.54
N TYR A 535 10.71 -15.73 -20.49
CA TYR A 535 11.47 -16.98 -20.54
C TYR A 535 12.66 -16.89 -19.58
N THR A 536 12.53 -17.44 -18.38
CA THR A 536 13.47 -17.21 -17.28
C THR A 536 14.72 -18.07 -17.36
N LEU A 537 14.59 -19.38 -17.62
CA LEU A 537 15.72 -20.32 -17.67
C LEU A 537 15.49 -21.44 -18.68
N ASP A 538 16.58 -21.88 -19.30
CA ASP A 538 16.64 -23.10 -20.10
C ASP A 538 16.32 -24.36 -19.26
N PRO A 539 15.90 -25.46 -19.89
CA PRO A 539 15.76 -26.76 -19.24
C PRO A 539 16.98 -27.19 -18.40
N THR A 540 16.78 -27.43 -17.11
CA THR A 540 17.86 -27.70 -16.15
C THR A 540 18.13 -29.18 -15.89
N GLY A 541 17.23 -30.06 -16.33
CA GLY A 541 17.20 -31.49 -16.03
C GLY A 541 16.62 -31.82 -14.65
N VAL A 542 16.23 -30.81 -13.86
CA VAL A 542 15.72 -30.99 -12.50
C VAL A 542 14.22 -31.33 -12.50
N TYR A 543 13.46 -30.71 -13.39
CA TYR A 543 12.01 -30.87 -13.46
C TYR A 543 11.60 -31.99 -14.41
N PHE A 544 10.44 -32.58 -14.15
CA PHE A 544 9.81 -33.58 -15.01
C PHE A 544 9.67 -33.04 -16.45
N ASP A 545 9.87 -33.91 -17.44
CA ASP A 545 9.97 -33.58 -18.87
C ASP A 545 11.09 -32.61 -19.26
N ASN A 546 11.99 -32.25 -18.34
CA ASN A 546 13.03 -31.25 -18.59
C ASN A 546 12.43 -29.96 -19.15
N GLU A 547 11.39 -29.46 -18.48
CA GLU A 547 10.70 -28.23 -18.88
C GLU A 547 11.57 -26.98 -18.61
N PRO A 548 11.43 -25.92 -19.42
CA PRO A 548 12.02 -24.63 -19.13
C PRO A 548 11.34 -23.95 -17.92
N HIS A 549 11.84 -22.78 -17.54
CA HIS A 549 11.23 -21.91 -16.52
C HIS A 549 10.66 -20.65 -17.19
N TRP A 550 9.38 -20.37 -16.96
CA TRP A 550 8.70 -19.14 -17.34
C TRP A 550 8.20 -18.34 -16.13
N ASN A 551 8.06 -17.02 -16.31
CA ASN A 551 7.33 -16.14 -15.40
C ASN A 551 6.23 -15.40 -16.16
N VAL A 552 5.07 -15.19 -15.54
CA VAL A 552 3.95 -14.43 -16.12
C VAL A 552 3.50 -13.37 -15.13
N GLY A 553 3.26 -12.14 -15.60
CA GLY A 553 2.71 -11.07 -14.78
C GLY A 553 1.37 -10.56 -15.31
N ILE A 554 0.40 -10.41 -14.41
CA ILE A 554 -0.92 -9.85 -14.70
C ILE A 554 -1.18 -8.63 -13.81
N GLY A 555 -1.69 -7.56 -14.40
CA GLY A 555 -2.18 -6.38 -13.69
C GLY A 555 -3.70 -6.31 -13.68
N PHE A 556 -4.28 -5.79 -12.60
CA PHE A 556 -5.71 -5.56 -12.43
C PHE A 556 -6.02 -4.08 -12.35
N VAL A 557 -7.30 -3.75 -12.51
CA VAL A 557 -7.81 -2.40 -12.21
C VAL A 557 -7.55 -2.09 -10.73
N GLY A 558 -7.03 -0.89 -10.46
CA GLY A 558 -6.68 -0.45 -9.10
C GLY A 558 -5.21 -0.64 -8.71
N GLY A 559 -4.34 -1.05 -9.64
CA GLY A 559 -2.87 -1.03 -9.46
C GLY A 559 -2.26 -2.31 -8.90
N LEU A 560 -3.10 -3.25 -8.43
CA LEU A 560 -2.64 -4.57 -8.00
C LEU A 560 -2.10 -5.39 -9.17
N ARG A 561 -1.02 -6.12 -8.93
CA ARG A 561 -0.47 -7.10 -9.86
C ARG A 561 -0.31 -8.45 -9.18
N LEU A 562 -0.32 -9.52 -9.97
CA LEU A 562 0.13 -10.85 -9.57
C LEU A 562 1.26 -11.29 -10.51
N ALA A 563 2.30 -11.90 -9.95
CA ALA A 563 3.36 -12.53 -10.73
C ALA A 563 3.45 -14.01 -10.37
N PHE A 564 3.49 -14.86 -11.38
CA PHE A 564 3.57 -16.31 -11.28
C PHE A 564 4.99 -16.75 -11.64
N GLY A 565 5.61 -17.55 -10.77
CA GLY A 565 6.96 -18.09 -10.95
C GLY A 565 6.95 -19.60 -11.09
N HIS A 566 8.10 -20.19 -11.43
CA HIS A 566 8.28 -21.64 -11.57
C HIS A 566 7.26 -22.30 -12.51
N LEU A 567 6.96 -21.62 -13.61
CA LEU A 567 6.04 -22.11 -14.62
C LEU A 567 6.79 -22.98 -15.62
N GLY A 568 6.33 -24.20 -15.84
CA GLY A 568 6.94 -25.13 -16.80
C GLY A 568 6.47 -24.85 -18.22
N ARG A 569 5.23 -24.38 -18.37
CA ARG A 569 4.58 -24.15 -19.66
C ARG A 569 3.58 -23.00 -19.58
N ILE A 570 3.42 -22.27 -20.68
CA ILE A 570 2.31 -21.33 -20.88
C ILE A 570 1.06 -22.13 -21.28
N ALA A 571 -0.08 -21.83 -20.67
CA ALA A 571 -1.32 -22.55 -20.96
C ALA A 571 -1.80 -22.23 -22.40
N PRO A 572 -2.55 -23.14 -23.06
CA PRO A 572 -2.99 -22.92 -24.44
C PRO A 572 -3.72 -21.59 -24.67
N ASP A 573 -4.58 -21.19 -23.74
CA ASP A 573 -5.36 -19.95 -23.84
C ASP A 573 -4.44 -18.71 -23.90
N LEU A 574 -3.49 -18.57 -22.97
CA LEU A 574 -2.54 -17.46 -23.00
C LEU A 574 -1.52 -17.58 -24.16
N ARG A 575 -1.06 -18.80 -24.48
CA ARG A 575 -0.13 -19.03 -25.60
C ARG A 575 -0.72 -18.53 -26.91
N ASP A 576 -1.99 -18.83 -27.17
CA ASP A 576 -2.66 -18.43 -28.41
C ASP A 576 -2.80 -16.89 -28.49
N LEU A 577 -3.01 -16.22 -27.35
CA LEU A 577 -3.02 -14.76 -27.27
C LEU A 577 -1.62 -14.15 -27.51
N VAL A 578 -0.57 -14.71 -26.88
CA VAL A 578 0.82 -14.27 -27.10
C VAL A 578 1.22 -14.45 -28.56
N LEU A 579 0.87 -15.59 -29.16
CA LEU A 579 1.14 -15.85 -30.58
C LEU A 579 0.40 -14.88 -31.50
N ALA A 580 -0.84 -14.51 -31.16
CA ALA A 580 -1.61 -13.54 -31.93
C ALA A 580 -1.02 -12.12 -31.86
N GLU A 581 -0.52 -11.72 -30.69
CA GLU A 581 0.03 -10.39 -30.45
C GLU A 581 1.47 -10.23 -30.98
N THR A 582 2.31 -11.25 -30.77
CA THR A 582 3.76 -11.18 -30.98
C THR A 582 4.24 -11.95 -32.22
N GLY A 583 3.44 -12.92 -32.68
CA GLY A 583 3.88 -13.91 -33.68
C GLY A 583 4.82 -14.99 -33.13
N ILE A 584 5.06 -15.03 -31.82
CA ILE A 584 5.95 -15.98 -31.14
C ILE A 584 5.13 -17.08 -30.46
N ASP A 585 5.47 -18.34 -30.75
CA ASP A 585 4.87 -19.50 -30.08
C ASP A 585 5.71 -19.93 -28.87
N ALA A 586 5.18 -19.74 -27.67
CA ALA A 586 5.85 -20.08 -26.41
C ALA A 586 6.19 -21.57 -26.27
N ASP A 587 5.42 -22.50 -26.89
CA ASP A 587 5.73 -23.94 -26.81
C ASP A 587 7.01 -24.32 -27.60
N THR A 588 7.41 -23.48 -28.57
CA THR A 588 8.59 -23.74 -29.43
C THR A 588 9.71 -22.72 -29.25
N PHE A 589 9.54 -21.78 -28.33
CA PHE A 589 10.51 -20.73 -28.08
C PHE A 589 11.80 -21.30 -27.48
N ALA A 590 12.94 -20.88 -28.02
CA ALA A 590 14.28 -21.28 -27.59
C ALA A 590 15.26 -20.08 -27.64
N GLY A 591 14.74 -18.89 -27.36
CA GLY A 591 15.54 -17.66 -27.26
C GLY A 591 16.33 -17.59 -25.95
N PRO A 592 17.08 -16.50 -25.72
CA PRO A 592 17.91 -16.38 -24.54
C PRO A 592 17.05 -16.25 -23.26
N PRO A 593 17.49 -16.85 -22.14
CA PRO A 593 16.95 -16.57 -20.82
C PRO A 593 16.89 -15.06 -20.50
N GLY A 594 15.81 -14.62 -19.86
CA GLY A 594 15.49 -13.21 -19.59
C GLY A 594 14.66 -12.52 -20.68
N THR A 595 14.33 -13.19 -21.78
CA THR A 595 13.49 -12.58 -22.85
C THR A 595 12.04 -12.46 -22.39
N ASP A 596 11.51 -11.24 -22.36
CA ASP A 596 10.06 -11.00 -22.28
C ASP A 596 9.46 -11.05 -23.69
N LEU A 597 8.49 -11.94 -23.89
CA LEU A 597 7.83 -12.09 -25.19
C LEU A 597 6.94 -10.89 -25.54
N LEU A 598 6.56 -10.08 -24.55
CA LEU A 598 5.72 -8.89 -24.76
C LEU A 598 6.54 -7.59 -24.86
N ASP A 599 7.87 -7.64 -24.86
CA ASP A 599 8.70 -6.45 -25.00
C ASP A 599 8.44 -5.75 -26.34
N GLY A 600 8.07 -4.47 -26.28
CA GLY A 600 7.67 -3.67 -27.45
C GLY A 600 6.26 -3.96 -28.01
N HIS A 601 5.44 -4.72 -27.29
CA HIS A 601 4.05 -5.04 -27.66
C HIS A 601 3.03 -4.47 -26.67
N ASP A 602 1.76 -4.38 -27.11
CA ASP A 602 0.68 -3.96 -26.23
C ASP A 602 0.37 -5.05 -25.18
N PRO A 603 0.07 -4.69 -23.92
CA PRO A 603 -0.37 -5.64 -22.90
C PRO A 603 -1.63 -6.42 -23.32
N ILE A 604 -1.68 -7.72 -23.03
CA ILE A 604 -2.74 -8.62 -23.50
C ILE A 604 -3.92 -8.66 -22.51
N PRO A 605 -5.14 -8.24 -22.88
CA PRO A 605 -6.30 -8.36 -22.01
C PRO A 605 -6.74 -9.82 -21.84
N VAL A 606 -7.07 -10.22 -20.62
CA VAL A 606 -7.57 -11.56 -20.27
C VAL A 606 -8.81 -11.45 -19.38
N ALA A 607 -9.76 -12.36 -19.59
CA ALA A 607 -10.97 -12.45 -18.75
C ALA A 607 -10.71 -13.31 -17.51
N ALA A 608 -11.48 -13.08 -16.44
CA ALA A 608 -11.50 -13.95 -15.28
C ALA A 608 -11.74 -15.43 -15.69
N GLY A 609 -10.94 -16.34 -15.14
CA GLY A 609 -10.97 -17.77 -15.43
C GLY A 609 -10.13 -18.22 -16.63
N THR A 610 -9.50 -17.30 -17.38
CA THR A 610 -8.57 -17.66 -18.47
C THR A 610 -7.38 -18.45 -17.91
N GLU A 611 -7.04 -19.61 -18.47
CA GLU A 611 -5.84 -20.36 -18.08
C GLU A 611 -4.58 -19.63 -18.57
N LEU A 612 -3.67 -19.34 -17.64
CA LEU A 612 -2.47 -18.55 -17.92
C LEU A 612 -1.25 -19.44 -18.10
N ALA A 613 -1.01 -20.35 -17.17
CA ALA A 613 0.20 -21.15 -17.14
C ALA A 613 0.04 -22.43 -16.33
N LEU A 614 1.05 -23.28 -16.42
CA LEU A 614 1.13 -24.56 -15.78
C LEU A 614 2.42 -24.62 -14.92
N PRO A 615 2.33 -24.95 -13.62
CA PRO A 615 3.51 -25.04 -12.74
C PRO A 615 4.47 -26.14 -13.19
N GLN A 616 5.74 -26.02 -12.81
CA GLN A 616 6.70 -27.12 -12.96
C GLN A 616 6.35 -28.30 -12.05
N ILE A 617 6.68 -29.52 -12.48
CA ILE A 617 6.51 -30.75 -11.70
C ILE A 617 7.88 -31.32 -11.32
N MET A 618 8.04 -31.70 -10.06
CA MET A 618 9.14 -32.53 -9.59
C MET A 618 8.70 -33.99 -9.58
N ALA A 619 9.25 -34.78 -10.50
CA ALA A 619 9.01 -36.22 -10.56
C ALA A 619 10.20 -36.95 -11.19
N ASP A 620 10.86 -37.79 -10.39
CA ASP A 620 12.01 -38.58 -10.83
C ASP A 620 11.59 -40.03 -11.14
N PRO A 621 12.04 -40.63 -12.26
CA PRO A 621 11.73 -42.02 -12.56
C PRO A 621 12.40 -42.96 -11.57
N VAL A 622 11.68 -43.96 -11.08
CA VAL A 622 12.24 -44.95 -10.14
C VAL A 622 13.21 -45.88 -10.89
N PRO A 623 14.50 -45.96 -10.49
CA PRO A 623 15.47 -46.78 -11.19
C PRO A 623 15.06 -48.27 -11.25
N GLY A 624 14.96 -48.81 -12.46
CA GLY A 624 14.59 -50.22 -12.70
C GLY A 624 13.08 -50.49 -12.76
N PHE A 625 12.23 -49.49 -12.54
CA PHE A 625 10.77 -49.61 -12.57
C PHE A 625 10.14 -48.59 -13.54
N PRO A 626 10.16 -48.86 -14.86
CA PRO A 626 9.56 -47.98 -15.86
C PRO A 626 8.09 -47.70 -15.58
N GLY A 627 7.67 -46.44 -15.73
CA GLY A 627 6.29 -46.01 -15.47
C GLY A 627 5.98 -45.72 -13.99
N TYR A 628 6.99 -45.70 -13.13
CA TYR A 628 6.87 -45.31 -11.72
C TYR A 628 7.75 -44.11 -11.42
N TYR A 629 7.21 -43.19 -10.61
CA TYR A 629 7.87 -41.94 -10.27
C TYR A 629 7.89 -41.71 -8.76
N VAL A 630 8.93 -41.05 -8.29
CA VAL A 630 9.03 -40.48 -6.95
C VAL A 630 9.18 -38.97 -7.06
N GLY A 631 9.22 -38.27 -5.93
CA GLY A 631 9.48 -36.84 -5.95
C GLY A 631 10.96 -36.52 -6.21
N GLY A 632 11.25 -35.22 -6.22
CA GLY A 632 12.60 -34.67 -6.32
C GLY A 632 12.70 -33.38 -5.52
N GLY A 633 13.92 -32.84 -5.38
CA GLY A 633 14.16 -31.62 -4.62
C GLY A 633 13.82 -31.77 -3.13
N SER A 634 12.87 -30.97 -2.63
CA SER A 634 12.49 -30.92 -1.22
C SER A 634 11.63 -32.10 -0.74
N PHE A 635 10.87 -32.75 -1.63
CA PHE A 635 10.06 -33.92 -1.31
C PHE A 635 10.47 -35.06 -2.22
N LEU A 636 11.24 -36.01 -1.69
CA LEU A 636 11.82 -37.10 -2.49
C LEU A 636 10.84 -38.27 -2.65
N GLU A 637 9.80 -38.31 -1.84
CA GLU A 637 8.94 -39.47 -1.66
C GLU A 637 7.74 -39.51 -2.63
N TYR A 638 7.24 -38.34 -3.02
CA TYR A 638 5.99 -38.15 -3.76
C TYR A 638 6.22 -37.16 -4.90
N PRO A 639 5.78 -37.45 -6.13
CA PRO A 639 5.75 -36.45 -7.19
C PRO A 639 4.87 -35.25 -6.78
N TRP A 640 5.31 -34.03 -7.11
CA TRP A 640 4.62 -32.81 -6.70
C TRP A 640 4.76 -31.67 -7.72
N ALA A 641 3.78 -30.77 -7.73
CA ALA A 641 3.77 -29.54 -8.52
C ALA A 641 4.19 -28.34 -7.66
N GLN A 642 5.08 -27.50 -8.18
CA GLN A 642 5.55 -26.28 -7.52
C GLN A 642 4.61 -25.12 -7.86
N ILE A 643 3.77 -24.72 -6.92
CA ILE A 643 2.80 -23.64 -7.10
C ILE A 643 3.31 -22.39 -6.38
N GLU A 644 3.80 -21.42 -7.16
CA GLU A 644 4.40 -20.17 -6.70
C GLU A 644 3.73 -18.94 -7.34
N PHE A 645 3.37 -17.94 -6.54
CA PHE A 645 2.88 -16.64 -7.03
C PHE A 645 2.93 -15.52 -5.98
N GLN A 646 3.30 -14.30 -6.35
CA GLN A 646 3.33 -13.11 -5.48
C GLN A 646 2.36 -12.03 -5.92
N ALA A 647 2.08 -11.10 -5.01
CA ALA A 647 1.34 -9.87 -5.26
C ALA A 647 2.25 -8.63 -5.19
N PRO A 648 3.00 -8.32 -6.26
CA PRO A 648 3.80 -7.11 -6.30
C PRO A 648 2.88 -5.90 -6.42
N PHE A 649 3.08 -4.92 -5.55
CA PHE A 649 2.42 -3.62 -5.64
C PHE A 649 3.43 -2.58 -6.08
N SER A 650 3.12 -1.85 -7.14
CA SER A 650 3.91 -0.71 -7.57
C SER A 650 3.53 0.48 -6.69
N LEU A 651 4.49 1.08 -5.98
CA LEU A 651 4.27 2.25 -5.11
C LEU A 651 4.11 3.58 -5.91
N GLY A 652 4.02 3.49 -7.24
CA GLY A 652 3.81 4.61 -8.16
C GLY A 652 4.29 4.27 -9.57
N GLU A 653 3.68 4.86 -10.60
CA GLU A 653 4.18 4.75 -11.98
C GLU A 653 5.64 5.25 -12.05
N GLY A 654 6.51 4.46 -12.68
CA GLY A 654 7.95 4.77 -12.81
C GLY A 654 8.85 4.26 -11.68
N SER A 655 8.29 3.68 -10.60
CA SER A 655 9.12 3.03 -9.57
C SER A 655 9.35 1.55 -9.91
N ASP A 656 10.62 1.16 -10.15
CA ASP A 656 11.07 -0.25 -10.15
C ASP A 656 11.00 -0.87 -8.73
N LEU A 657 10.61 -0.08 -7.74
CA LEU A 657 10.36 -0.50 -6.37
C LEU A 657 9.00 -1.19 -6.28
N SER A 658 8.98 -2.50 -6.52
CA SER A 658 7.85 -3.36 -6.14
C SER A 658 8.00 -3.77 -4.68
N ALA A 659 7.07 -3.36 -3.83
CA ALA A 659 6.88 -3.99 -2.52
C ALA A 659 5.95 -5.19 -2.69
N ASP A 660 6.31 -6.28 -2.04
CA ASP A 660 5.77 -7.60 -2.31
C ASP A 660 4.93 -7.96 -1.08
N PHE A 661 3.60 -8.06 -1.25
CA PHE A 661 2.63 -8.13 -0.15
C PHE A 661 2.09 -9.54 0.08
N CYS A 662 1.62 -9.82 1.30
CA CYS A 662 0.94 -11.07 1.60
C CYS A 662 -0.32 -11.23 0.76
N VAL A 663 -0.30 -12.15 -0.20
CA VAL A 663 -1.42 -12.34 -1.13
C VAL A 663 -2.74 -12.66 -0.42
N TYR A 664 -2.68 -13.33 0.73
CA TYR A 664 -3.88 -13.63 1.51
C TYR A 664 -4.59 -12.36 2.01
N ARG A 665 -3.91 -11.22 2.20
CA ARG A 665 -4.52 -9.94 2.58
C ARG A 665 -5.56 -9.46 1.58
N PHE A 666 -5.40 -9.81 0.30
CA PHE A 666 -6.31 -9.42 -0.77
C PHE A 666 -7.49 -10.39 -0.93
N LEU A 667 -7.52 -11.48 -0.16
CA LEU A 667 -8.66 -12.39 -0.11
C LEU A 667 -9.72 -11.89 0.87
N ASP A 668 -10.96 -12.30 0.63
CA ASP A 668 -12.04 -12.09 1.59
C ASP A 668 -11.69 -12.66 2.99
N GLY A 669 -12.13 -11.96 4.04
CA GLY A 669 -11.82 -12.34 5.42
C GLY A 669 -12.32 -13.74 5.79
N SER A 670 -13.49 -14.15 5.30
CA SER A 670 -14.01 -15.50 5.55
C SER A 670 -13.15 -16.55 4.85
N ARG A 671 -12.72 -16.28 3.61
CA ARG A 671 -11.87 -17.18 2.85
C ARG A 671 -10.50 -17.37 3.50
N ARG A 672 -9.89 -16.30 4.01
CA ARG A 672 -8.65 -16.42 4.80
C ARG A 672 -8.81 -17.35 5.99
N GLY A 673 -9.91 -17.23 6.73
CA GLY A 673 -10.19 -18.10 7.88
C GLY A 673 -10.33 -19.58 7.50
N GLU A 674 -10.99 -19.87 6.37
CA GLU A 674 -11.09 -21.22 5.84
C GLU A 674 -9.72 -21.80 5.48
N LEU A 675 -8.88 -21.04 4.76
CA LEU A 675 -7.55 -21.46 4.36
C LEU A 675 -6.61 -21.64 5.57
N GLN A 676 -6.71 -20.77 6.58
CA GLN A 676 -5.95 -20.92 7.83
C GLN A 676 -6.32 -22.23 8.52
N THR A 677 -7.61 -22.57 8.55
CA THR A 677 -8.09 -23.83 9.14
C THR A 677 -7.53 -25.06 8.40
N VAL A 678 -7.43 -24.99 7.06
CA VAL A 678 -6.82 -26.06 6.24
C VAL A 678 -5.34 -26.22 6.56
N MET A 679 -4.59 -25.11 6.64
CA MET A 679 -3.17 -25.14 6.98
C MET A 679 -2.95 -25.68 8.39
N ASP A 680 -3.73 -25.21 9.37
CA ASP A 680 -3.67 -25.70 10.75
C ASP A 680 -3.92 -27.20 10.80
N ALA A 681 -4.92 -27.70 10.06
CA ALA A 681 -5.23 -29.12 9.99
C ALA A 681 -4.07 -29.95 9.37
N ASP A 682 -3.42 -29.45 8.31
CA ASP A 682 -2.24 -30.10 7.71
C ASP A 682 -1.06 -30.18 8.67
N MET A 683 -0.75 -29.07 9.33
CA MET A 683 0.36 -29.01 10.29
C MET A 683 0.14 -29.95 11.50
N LEU A 684 -1.12 -30.22 11.85
CA LEU A 684 -1.48 -31.13 12.94
C LEU A 684 -1.61 -32.60 12.52
N ASP A 685 -1.57 -32.90 11.22
CA ASP A 685 -1.71 -34.24 10.68
C ASP A 685 -0.35 -34.98 10.69
N LEU A 686 -0.25 -36.03 11.50
CA LEU A 686 0.96 -36.87 11.59
C LEU A 686 1.26 -37.62 10.27
N ASP A 687 0.23 -37.78 9.43
CA ASP A 687 0.33 -38.43 8.12
C ASP A 687 0.45 -37.42 6.97
N SER A 688 0.57 -36.12 7.27
CA SER A 688 0.75 -35.06 6.27
C SER A 688 1.93 -35.38 5.34
N LEU A 689 1.69 -35.37 4.02
CA LEU A 689 2.73 -35.54 3.00
C LEU A 689 3.85 -34.50 3.12
N ARG A 690 3.53 -33.28 3.59
CA ARG A 690 4.48 -32.19 3.77
C ARG A 690 5.22 -32.27 5.09
N TYR A 691 4.54 -32.62 6.17
CA TYR A 691 5.08 -32.45 7.54
C TYR A 691 5.51 -33.75 8.25
N ARG A 692 5.27 -34.94 7.67
CA ARG A 692 5.55 -36.22 8.33
C ARG A 692 7.01 -36.68 8.35
N ASP A 693 7.83 -36.29 7.38
CA ASP A 693 9.16 -36.89 7.22
C ASP A 693 10.25 -36.30 8.14
N ARG A 694 11.19 -37.16 8.53
CA ARG A 694 12.29 -36.89 9.46
C ARG A 694 13.36 -35.97 8.85
N HIS A 695 13.45 -35.81 7.53
CA HIS A 695 14.38 -34.85 6.93
C HIS A 695 14.01 -33.38 7.19
N PHE A 696 12.82 -33.13 7.78
CA PHE A 696 12.39 -31.85 8.31
C PHE A 696 12.53 -31.81 9.86
N THR A 697 13.61 -32.38 10.40
CA THR A 697 14.00 -32.36 11.82
C THR A 697 13.99 -30.92 12.34
N GLU A 698 13.00 -30.43 13.07
CA GLU A 698 12.59 -30.97 14.36
C GLU A 698 11.10 -30.69 14.60
N ARG A 699 10.29 -31.72 14.91
CA ARG A 699 8.83 -31.64 15.15
C ARG A 699 8.35 -30.48 16.06
N TRP A 700 9.23 -29.92 16.90
CA TRP A 700 8.92 -28.79 17.77
C TRP A 700 8.79 -27.46 17.03
N GLN A 701 9.43 -27.30 15.87
CA GLN A 701 9.28 -26.12 15.02
C GLN A 701 7.87 -26.08 14.40
N TRP A 702 7.26 -27.24 14.15
CA TRP A 702 5.94 -27.40 13.50
C TRP A 702 4.75 -27.33 14.46
N SER A 703 4.99 -27.59 15.75
CA SER A 703 3.98 -27.40 16.81
C SER A 703 3.83 -25.93 17.25
N ALA A 704 4.61 -25.03 16.66
CA ALA A 704 4.40 -23.58 16.75
C ALA A 704 3.46 -23.14 15.61
N GLN A 705 2.39 -22.42 15.94
CA GLN A 705 1.38 -22.02 14.95
C GLN A 705 2.02 -21.08 13.93
N GLY A 706 2.00 -21.48 12.65
CA GLY A 706 2.20 -20.58 11.52
C GLY A 706 0.89 -19.89 11.18
N SER A 707 0.91 -18.63 10.77
CA SER A 707 -0.28 -17.97 10.20
C SER A 707 -0.05 -17.62 8.73
N LEU A 708 -1.13 -17.58 7.96
CA LEU A 708 -1.09 -17.28 6.53
C LEU A 708 -0.53 -15.88 6.20
N CYS A 709 -0.48 -14.95 7.16
CA CYS A 709 0.20 -13.66 7.00
C CYS A 709 0.80 -13.21 8.34
N GLN A 710 1.72 -13.97 8.92
CA GLN A 710 2.25 -13.67 10.25
C GLN A 710 2.91 -12.28 10.32
N ALA A 711 3.62 -11.86 9.27
CA ALA A 711 4.20 -10.52 9.14
C ALA A 711 3.18 -9.39 8.92
N GLU A 712 1.91 -9.69 8.58
CA GLU A 712 0.87 -8.68 8.32
C GLU A 712 -0.34 -8.80 9.27
N SER A 713 -0.16 -9.25 10.52
CA SER A 713 -1.22 -9.16 11.52
C SER A 713 -1.65 -7.70 11.72
N LEU A 714 -2.69 -7.28 10.99
CA LEU A 714 -3.24 -5.93 11.00
C LEU A 714 -3.98 -5.72 12.32
N LEU A 715 -3.23 -5.20 13.30
CA LEU A 715 -3.71 -4.69 14.58
C LEU A 715 -4.14 -5.76 15.61
N PRO A 716 -3.95 -5.50 16.92
CA PRO A 716 -3.22 -4.35 17.49
C PRO A 716 -1.72 -4.39 17.22
N ARG A 717 -1.07 -3.22 17.15
CA ARG A 717 0.36 -3.12 17.52
C ARG A 717 0.39 -2.89 19.02
N ASP A 718 0.42 -3.98 19.77
CA ASP A 718 0.55 -3.95 21.23
C ASP A 718 2.01 -4.20 21.59
N PHE A 719 2.75 -3.11 21.82
CA PHE A 719 4.14 -3.15 22.25
C PHE A 719 4.29 -3.28 23.78
N SER A 720 3.21 -3.65 24.50
CA SER A 720 3.32 -3.94 25.94
C SER A 720 4.13 -5.19 26.23
N ASP A 721 4.24 -6.10 25.27
CA ASP A 721 5.08 -7.30 25.35
C ASP A 721 5.61 -7.69 23.96
N LEU A 722 6.77 -8.35 23.90
CA LEU A 722 7.34 -8.92 22.66
C LEU A 722 6.44 -10.00 22.02
N TYR A 723 5.45 -10.48 22.78
CA TYR A 723 4.65 -11.66 22.48
C TYR A 723 3.16 -11.34 22.30
N THR A 724 2.76 -10.07 22.41
CA THR A 724 1.42 -9.60 22.07
C THR A 724 1.38 -9.15 20.61
N ASN A 725 0.58 -9.83 19.78
CA ASN A 725 0.45 -9.63 18.32
C ASN A 725 1.71 -10.01 17.52
N LEU A 726 1.88 -11.32 17.45
CA LEU A 726 3.00 -12.03 16.84
C LEU A 726 3.04 -11.75 15.34
N GLY A 727 4.04 -10.95 14.96
CA GLY A 727 4.42 -10.73 13.58
C GLY A 727 5.93 -10.55 13.46
N GLY A 728 6.38 -10.51 12.21
CA GLY A 728 7.77 -10.25 11.87
C GLY A 728 8.16 -8.79 12.13
N TRP A 729 9.37 -8.63 12.64
CA TRP A 729 10.04 -7.37 12.91
C TRP A 729 11.15 -7.20 11.88
N PHE A 730 11.05 -6.17 11.06
CA PHE A 730 12.04 -5.87 10.03
C PHE A 730 13.10 -4.95 10.59
N GLU A 731 14.36 -5.24 10.33
CA GLU A 731 15.46 -4.37 10.71
C GLU A 731 15.28 -2.98 10.09
N ARG A 732 15.46 -1.97 10.92
CA ARG A 732 15.60 -0.57 10.52
C ARG A 732 17.11 -0.33 10.34
N PRO A 733 17.58 -0.15 9.10
CA PRO A 733 19.00 -0.03 8.84
C PRO A 733 19.54 1.30 9.37
N GLU A 734 20.83 1.31 9.70
CA GLU A 734 21.59 2.54 9.83
C GLU A 734 21.50 3.38 8.54
N SER A 735 21.60 4.70 8.66
CA SER A 735 21.61 5.59 7.51
C SER A 735 22.76 5.20 6.55
N GLY A 736 22.42 4.74 5.35
CA GLY A 736 23.38 4.33 4.32
C GLY A 736 23.70 2.83 4.27
N THR A 737 23.05 2.00 5.08
CA THR A 737 23.09 0.54 4.99
C THR A 737 21.75 -0.01 4.45
N THR A 738 21.74 -1.29 4.07
CA THR A 738 20.53 -2.01 3.64
C THR A 738 20.01 -2.82 4.81
N ALA A 739 18.70 -2.76 5.06
CA ALA A 739 18.04 -3.66 6.00
C ALA A 739 18.26 -5.09 5.54
N ASP A 740 18.81 -5.95 6.39
CA ASP A 740 19.05 -7.34 6.03
C ASP A 740 18.39 -8.34 6.98
N GLU A 741 17.94 -7.96 8.17
CA GLU A 741 17.39 -8.90 9.14
C GLU A 741 15.85 -8.89 9.33
N LEU A 742 15.22 -10.08 9.29
CA LEU A 742 13.91 -10.34 9.87
C LEU A 742 14.06 -11.04 11.23
N PHE A 743 13.35 -10.53 12.23
CA PHE A 743 13.22 -11.13 13.55
C PHE A 743 11.75 -11.44 13.87
N SER A 744 11.41 -12.64 14.35
CA SER A 744 10.01 -13.00 14.64
C SER A 744 9.88 -13.80 15.94
N PHE A 745 8.75 -13.61 16.63
CA PHE A 745 8.31 -14.46 17.73
C PHE A 745 7.12 -15.29 17.28
N VAL A 746 7.18 -16.60 17.52
CA VAL A 746 6.12 -17.54 17.11
C VAL A 746 5.60 -18.27 18.34
N PRO A 747 4.28 -18.26 18.62
CA PRO A 747 3.73 -18.94 19.77
C PRO A 747 3.70 -20.46 19.53
N ILE A 748 3.89 -21.21 20.61
CA ILE A 748 3.68 -22.66 20.60
C ILE A 748 2.23 -22.95 20.95
N ASP A 749 1.51 -23.64 20.08
CA ASP A 749 0.17 -24.12 20.40
C ASP A 749 0.25 -25.38 21.25
N LYS A 750 0.23 -25.17 22.56
CA LYS A 750 0.27 -26.27 23.53
C LYS A 750 -1.03 -27.07 23.60
N ALA A 751 -2.11 -26.61 22.95
CA ALA A 751 -3.40 -27.31 22.91
C ALA A 751 -3.52 -28.25 21.70
N ALA A 752 -2.64 -28.10 20.71
CA ALA A 752 -2.53 -28.99 19.55
C ALA A 752 -2.37 -30.46 19.95
N ALA A 753 -3.08 -31.36 19.26
CA ALA A 753 -2.95 -32.80 19.48
C ALA A 753 -1.53 -33.32 19.17
N ALA A 754 -0.83 -32.64 18.26
CA ALA A 754 0.55 -32.94 17.87
C ALA A 754 1.60 -32.38 18.85
N TYR A 755 1.22 -31.53 19.82
CA TYR A 755 2.17 -30.93 20.75
C TYR A 755 2.84 -32.00 21.63
N ASP A 756 4.16 -32.07 21.53
CA ASP A 756 5.00 -32.95 22.33
C ASP A 756 6.01 -32.13 23.13
N SER A 757 5.71 -31.97 24.42
CA SER A 757 6.58 -31.22 25.34
C SER A 757 8.01 -31.76 25.47
N THR A 758 8.27 -33.01 25.06
CA THR A 758 9.61 -33.61 25.16
C THR A 758 10.58 -33.09 24.09
N GLN A 759 10.07 -32.40 23.08
CA GLN A 759 10.88 -31.83 22.00
C GLN A 759 11.45 -30.44 22.35
N TYR A 760 10.89 -29.80 23.37
CA TYR A 760 11.31 -28.52 23.91
C TYR A 760 12.20 -28.71 25.15
N ASP A 761 12.95 -27.68 25.52
CA ASP A 761 13.80 -27.67 26.72
C ASP A 761 12.96 -27.87 28.00
N SER A 762 11.73 -27.34 28.01
CA SER A 762 10.75 -27.60 29.07
C SER A 762 9.32 -27.27 28.63
N THR A 763 8.33 -27.72 29.41
CA THR A 763 6.92 -27.33 29.25
C THR A 763 6.66 -25.83 29.46
N ALA A 764 7.61 -25.08 30.01
CA ALA A 764 7.49 -23.65 30.23
C ALA A 764 7.71 -22.83 28.94
N VAL A 765 8.49 -23.34 27.98
CA VAL A 765 8.75 -22.68 26.69
C VAL A 765 7.42 -22.44 26.00
N SER A 766 7.08 -21.19 25.71
CA SER A 766 5.80 -20.79 25.11
C SER A 766 5.97 -20.16 23.73
N HIS A 767 7.19 -19.80 23.36
CA HIS A 767 7.49 -19.12 22.11
C HIS A 767 8.82 -19.55 21.54
N LEU A 768 8.89 -19.49 20.22
CA LEU A 768 10.10 -19.60 19.44
C LEU A 768 10.51 -18.21 18.95
N VAL A 769 11.80 -18.07 18.69
CA VAL A 769 12.40 -16.93 18.03
C VAL A 769 12.97 -17.40 16.70
N ILE A 770 12.75 -16.61 15.66
CA ILE A 770 13.27 -16.82 14.33
C ILE A 770 14.08 -15.58 13.93
N ARG A 771 15.29 -15.80 13.39
CA ARG A 771 16.17 -14.80 12.82
C ARG A 771 16.59 -15.22 11.43
N ASN A 772 16.62 -14.27 10.49
CA ASN A 772 17.07 -14.50 9.13
C ASN A 772 17.71 -13.22 8.57
N VAL A 773 18.78 -13.35 7.79
CA VAL A 773 19.57 -12.24 7.22
C VAL A 773 19.64 -12.32 5.69
N TRP A 774 19.69 -11.20 4.97
CA TRP A 774 19.71 -11.16 3.50
C TRP A 774 20.46 -9.97 2.86
N PRO A 775 21.37 -10.17 1.87
CA PRO A 775 21.61 -11.41 1.13
C PRO A 775 22.70 -12.30 1.74
N GLY A 776 22.32 -13.52 2.12
CA GLY A 776 23.25 -14.58 2.51
C GLY A 776 23.03 -15.10 3.92
N PRO A 777 23.80 -16.10 4.38
CA PRO A 777 23.65 -16.65 5.72
C PRO A 777 24.35 -15.80 6.78
N TYR A 778 23.86 -15.85 8.02
CA TYR A 778 24.63 -15.42 9.18
C TYR A 778 25.94 -16.17 9.25
N SER A 779 27.04 -15.43 9.46
CA SER A 779 28.35 -16.00 9.75
C SER A 779 28.69 -15.78 11.22
N TRP A 780 28.32 -16.72 12.09
CA TRP A 780 28.52 -16.60 13.53
C TRP A 780 29.70 -17.44 14.04
N MET A 781 30.53 -16.83 14.90
CA MET A 781 31.58 -17.54 15.61
C MET A 781 30.98 -18.27 16.82
N MET A 782 31.12 -19.59 16.82
CA MET A 782 30.62 -20.46 17.87
C MET A 782 31.58 -20.54 19.06
N PRO A 783 31.11 -20.94 20.25
CA PRO A 783 31.93 -21.02 21.47
C PRO A 783 33.14 -21.97 21.35
N ASP A 784 33.06 -22.95 20.45
CA ASP A 784 34.14 -23.90 20.16
C ASP A 784 35.19 -23.34 19.16
N GLY A 785 35.01 -22.09 18.71
CA GLY A 785 35.86 -21.42 17.74
C GLY A 785 35.56 -21.75 16.28
N THR A 786 34.54 -22.57 15.99
CA THR A 786 34.06 -22.81 14.63
C THR A 786 33.19 -21.66 14.13
N THR A 787 32.98 -21.57 12.82
CA THR A 787 32.02 -20.64 12.23
C THR A 787 30.81 -21.43 11.74
N ALA A 788 29.61 -21.05 12.19
CA ALA A 788 28.38 -21.56 11.62
C ALA A 788 27.87 -20.59 10.55
N MET A 789 27.44 -21.15 9.43
CA MET A 789 26.76 -20.44 8.36
C MET A 789 25.29 -20.85 8.38
N VAL A 790 24.41 -19.93 8.74
CA VAL A 790 22.98 -20.21 8.91
C VAL A 790 22.13 -19.18 8.22
N PHE A 791 21.30 -19.63 7.29
CA PHE A 791 20.31 -18.78 6.63
C PHE A 791 19.16 -18.45 7.59
N LEU A 792 18.69 -19.46 8.32
CA LEU A 792 17.59 -19.29 9.26
C LEU A 792 17.96 -19.85 10.62
N ALA A 793 18.08 -18.97 11.61
CA ALA A 793 18.32 -19.37 12.98
C ALA A 793 16.98 -19.46 13.72
N VAL A 794 16.72 -20.60 14.35
CA VAL A 794 15.54 -20.81 15.19
C VAL A 794 15.98 -21.14 16.61
N GLY A 795 15.32 -20.54 17.59
CA GLY A 795 15.63 -20.76 18.99
C GLY A 795 14.41 -20.79 19.90
N GLU A 796 14.54 -21.50 21.00
CA GLU A 796 13.54 -21.51 22.07
C GLU A 796 13.80 -20.36 23.05
N VAL A 797 12.76 -19.61 23.39
CA VAL A 797 12.86 -18.63 24.47
C VAL A 797 12.73 -19.37 25.82
N LEU A 798 13.84 -19.46 26.55
CA LEU A 798 13.90 -20.16 27.82
C LEU A 798 13.58 -19.26 29.02
N GLU A 799 14.06 -18.01 28.99
CA GLU A 799 13.85 -17.03 30.03
C GLU A 799 13.51 -15.68 29.43
N ARG A 800 12.70 -14.90 30.14
CA ARG A 800 12.28 -13.56 29.77
C ARG A 800 12.13 -12.66 31.00
N THR A 801 12.66 -11.45 30.90
CA THR A 801 12.36 -10.33 31.82
C THR A 801 11.69 -9.19 31.02
N ALA A 802 11.64 -7.97 31.56
CA ALA A 802 11.10 -6.82 30.82
C ALA A 802 12.08 -6.30 29.74
N ASP A 803 13.36 -6.67 29.86
CA ASP A 803 14.50 -6.07 29.18
C ASP A 803 15.54 -7.08 28.71
N GLU A 804 15.37 -8.38 29.00
CA GLU A 804 16.29 -9.43 28.59
C GLU A 804 15.57 -10.72 28.21
N MET A 805 16.17 -11.48 27.30
CA MET A 805 15.75 -12.83 26.96
C MET A 805 16.94 -13.78 26.87
N LEU A 806 16.71 -15.05 27.21
CA LEU A 806 17.65 -16.14 26.98
C LEU A 806 17.08 -17.05 25.90
N ILE A 807 17.84 -17.20 24.82
CA ILE A 807 17.48 -18.06 23.69
C ILE A 807 18.41 -19.27 23.67
N LYS A 808 17.81 -20.45 23.50
CA LYS A 808 18.50 -21.69 23.15
C LYS A 808 18.34 -21.91 21.66
N TRP A 809 19.40 -21.63 20.93
CA TRP A 809 19.43 -21.78 19.49
C TRP A 809 19.66 -23.23 19.08
N ARG A 810 18.99 -23.63 18.01
CA ARG A 810 19.02 -24.99 17.47
C ARG A 810 19.54 -24.99 16.03
N ASP A 811 19.94 -26.18 15.58
CA ASP A 811 20.21 -26.50 14.17
C ASP A 811 21.27 -25.66 13.43
N PHE A 812 22.34 -25.26 14.13
CA PHE A 812 23.48 -24.54 13.50
C PHE A 812 24.29 -25.34 12.47
N ASN A 813 24.08 -26.66 12.38
CA ASN A 813 24.39 -27.61 11.29
C ASN A 813 24.27 -29.06 11.78
N ALA A 814 24.36 -30.04 10.87
CA ALA A 814 24.26 -31.49 11.16
C ALA A 814 25.30 -32.06 12.16
N THR A 815 26.30 -31.29 12.59
CA THR A 815 27.44 -31.76 13.40
C THR A 815 27.72 -30.97 14.67
N ASN A 816 27.03 -29.86 14.96
CA ASN A 816 27.43 -28.96 16.05
C ASN A 816 26.27 -28.47 16.96
N PRO A 817 26.60 -28.03 18.19
CA PRO A 817 25.78 -28.17 19.39
C PRO A 817 24.72 -27.07 19.53
N THR A 818 23.68 -27.40 20.29
CA THR A 818 22.84 -26.41 20.97
C THR A 818 23.71 -25.33 21.63
N VAL A 819 23.47 -24.07 21.29
CA VAL A 819 24.13 -22.92 21.92
C VAL A 819 23.10 -21.98 22.51
N TYR A 820 23.56 -21.15 23.43
CA TYR A 820 22.72 -20.23 24.19
C TYR A 820 23.20 -18.81 23.95
N GLN A 821 22.27 -17.87 23.89
CA GLN A 821 22.58 -16.45 23.74
C GLN A 821 21.60 -15.65 24.59
N ARG A 822 22.12 -14.65 25.31
CA ARG A 822 21.28 -13.63 25.92
C ARG A 822 21.20 -12.42 25.03
N ALA A 823 20.04 -11.81 24.98
CA ALA A 823 19.85 -10.51 24.38
C ALA A 823 19.26 -9.56 25.42
N ALA A 824 19.74 -8.32 25.43
CA ALA A 824 19.06 -7.23 26.11
C ALA A 824 18.23 -6.49 25.06
N TYR A 825 17.02 -6.09 25.41
CA TYR A 825 16.13 -5.42 24.49
C TYR A 825 15.38 -4.28 25.17
N ARG A 826 14.93 -3.35 24.35
CA ARG A 826 14.01 -2.28 24.71
C ARG A 826 12.90 -2.29 23.68
N LEU A 827 11.67 -2.36 24.15
CA LEU A 827 10.49 -2.23 23.32
C LEU A 827 9.83 -0.89 23.63
N ASP A 828 9.73 -0.02 22.64
CA ASP A 828 9.15 1.30 22.77
C ASP A 828 8.31 1.66 21.53
N ASN A 829 7.88 2.92 21.44
CA ASN A 829 7.05 3.39 20.34
C ASN A 829 7.78 3.39 18.98
N ASP A 830 9.11 3.39 19.00
CA ASP A 830 9.97 3.39 17.82
C ASP A 830 10.36 1.96 17.41
N GLY A 831 9.80 0.94 18.06
CA GLY A 831 9.97 -0.47 17.74
C GLY A 831 10.79 -1.25 18.77
N LEU A 832 11.41 -2.33 18.30
CA LEU A 832 12.25 -3.19 19.11
C LEU A 832 13.72 -2.82 18.91
N THR A 833 14.40 -2.36 19.94
CA THR A 833 15.87 -2.28 19.95
C THR A 833 16.42 -3.51 20.68
N ILE A 834 17.32 -4.26 20.06
CA ILE A 834 17.96 -5.44 20.65
C ILE A 834 19.47 -5.31 20.60
N LYS A 835 20.13 -5.83 21.62
CA LYS A 835 21.57 -6.03 21.68
C LYS A 835 21.83 -7.49 21.95
N TRP A 836 22.62 -8.12 21.09
CA TRP A 836 22.92 -9.54 21.19
C TRP A 836 24.20 -9.77 22.00
N GLY A 837 24.15 -10.69 22.96
CA GLY A 837 25.32 -11.16 23.70
C GLY A 837 26.11 -12.19 22.90
N ASN A 838 27.23 -12.64 23.46
CA ASN A 838 28.01 -13.72 22.85
C ASN A 838 27.29 -15.07 23.00
N PHE A 839 27.47 -15.95 22.01
CA PHE A 839 27.06 -17.35 22.13
C PHE A 839 27.83 -18.06 23.26
N ALA A 840 27.17 -19.01 23.89
CA ALA A 840 27.75 -19.84 24.94
C ALA A 840 27.31 -21.31 24.81
N ALA A 841 28.14 -22.23 25.28
CA ALA A 841 27.86 -23.67 25.23
C ALA A 841 26.82 -24.13 26.29
N SER A 842 26.43 -23.25 27.22
CA SER A 842 25.41 -23.53 28.22
C SER A 842 24.68 -22.25 28.64
N SER A 843 23.44 -22.38 29.11
CA SER A 843 22.64 -21.26 29.60
C SER A 843 23.34 -20.46 30.69
N GLY A 844 23.95 -21.13 31.66
CA GLY A 844 24.67 -20.50 32.77
C GLY A 844 25.98 -19.80 32.40
N ALA A 845 26.50 -20.02 31.18
CA ALA A 845 27.70 -19.36 30.68
C ALA A 845 27.39 -18.13 29.81
N THR A 846 26.11 -17.87 29.52
CA THR A 846 25.69 -16.65 28.83
C THR A 846 25.83 -15.42 29.73
N VAL A 847 26.21 -14.29 29.14
CA VAL A 847 26.26 -12.99 29.82
C VAL A 847 25.30 -12.05 29.12
N PRO A 848 24.32 -11.45 29.83
CA PRO A 848 23.45 -10.47 29.21
C PRO A 848 24.27 -9.25 28.78
N PRO A 849 24.12 -8.80 27.52
CA PRO A 849 24.74 -7.55 27.10
C PRO A 849 24.06 -6.36 27.81
N VAL A 850 24.73 -5.23 27.87
CA VAL A 850 24.14 -3.99 28.40
C VAL A 850 23.65 -3.15 27.24
N LEU A 851 22.33 -2.97 27.14
CA LEU A 851 21.70 -2.04 26.20
C LEU A 851 21.43 -0.70 26.90
N LEU A 852 22.07 0.36 26.44
CA LEU A 852 21.86 1.72 26.97
C LEU A 852 20.79 2.45 26.16
N ILE A 853 20.11 3.42 26.78
CA ILE A 853 19.11 4.23 26.08
C ILE A 853 19.73 5.07 24.94
N THR A 854 21.03 5.31 25.01
CA THR A 854 21.81 6.08 24.03
C THR A 854 22.54 5.22 23.01
N ASP A 855 22.41 3.89 23.08
CA ASP A 855 23.04 3.02 22.08
C ASP A 855 22.37 3.28 20.72
N PRO A 856 23.14 3.60 19.66
CA PRO A 856 22.59 3.80 18.33
C PRO A 856 22.21 2.46 17.69
N CYS A 857 21.27 2.47 16.75
CA CYS A 857 21.09 1.37 15.80
C CYS A 857 22.32 1.39 14.88
N ASP A 858 23.15 0.35 14.94
CA ASP A 858 24.46 0.31 14.27
C ASP A 858 24.65 -0.96 13.41
N ASP A 859 23.57 -1.69 13.17
CA ASP A 859 23.44 -2.93 12.38
C ASP A 859 24.50 -4.02 12.69
N THR A 860 25.19 -3.90 13.82
CA THR A 860 26.34 -4.77 14.15
C THR A 860 26.28 -5.26 15.58
N SER A 861 26.10 -4.35 16.53
CA SER A 861 26.04 -4.64 17.96
C SER A 861 24.63 -4.44 18.51
N VAL A 862 23.92 -3.44 18.00
CA VAL A 862 22.56 -3.07 18.39
C VAL A 862 21.70 -2.96 17.13
N LEU A 863 20.74 -3.86 17.03
CA LEU A 863 19.79 -3.92 15.93
C LEU A 863 18.49 -3.26 16.37
N CYS A 864 17.86 -2.54 15.45
CA CYS A 864 16.56 -1.94 15.67
C CYS A 864 15.59 -2.54 14.69
N TYR A 865 14.37 -2.86 15.12
CA TYR A 865 13.37 -3.43 14.26
C TYR A 865 12.01 -2.73 14.39
N ASP A 866 11.28 -2.73 13.28
CA ASP A 866 9.95 -2.16 13.14
C ASP A 866 8.91 -3.26 12.86
N HIS A 867 7.73 -3.19 13.51
CA HIS A 867 6.61 -4.16 13.38
C HIS A 867 5.73 -3.92 12.14
N SER A 868 6.27 -3.42 11.03
CA SER A 868 5.45 -3.19 9.85
C SER A 868 6.21 -3.39 8.54
N LEU A 869 5.48 -4.00 7.60
CA LEU A 869 5.71 -4.09 6.16
C LEU A 869 6.86 -3.22 5.66
N GLY A 870 7.87 -3.90 5.11
CA GLY A 870 9.09 -3.34 4.57
C GLY A 870 8.89 -1.98 3.93
N ALA A 871 9.25 -0.95 4.69
CA ALA A 871 9.71 0.28 4.11
C ALA A 871 11.18 0.03 3.77
N TRP A 872 11.45 -0.24 2.50
CA TRP A 872 12.74 0.11 1.94
C TRP A 872 12.95 1.62 2.15
N PRO A 873 14.21 2.09 2.34
CA PRO A 873 14.50 3.44 2.82
C PRO A 873 13.81 4.52 1.97
N PRO A 874 13.47 5.68 2.57
CA PRO A 874 12.82 6.77 1.88
C PRO A 874 13.66 7.24 0.69
N LEU A 875 13.00 7.48 -0.45
CA LEU A 875 13.53 8.25 -1.58
C LEU A 875 13.76 9.71 -1.17
#